data_AF-A0A8H5YLI4-F1
#
_entry.id   AF-A0A8H5YLI4-F1
#
_cell.length_a   1.000
_cell.length_b   1.000
_cell.length_c   1.000
_cell.angle_alpha   90.00
_cell.angle_beta   90.00
_cell.angle_gamma   90.00
#
_symmetry.space_group_name_H-M   'P 1'
#
loop_
_entity.id
_entity.type
_entity.pdbx_description
1 polymer ?
#
loop_
_entity_poly.entity_id
_entity_poly.type
_entity_poly.pdbx_seq_one_letter_code
_entity_poly.pdbx_strand_id
1 'polypeptide(L)'
;MVALRITNFNMPTSDASQTRRQPRRSKGCLTCRKRRVKCDEQRPACKRCNKGFHPCQYDDNLVFVNHLHDAAKSVRSQDAKLQAPNALTQREEFKQMPVTIDLHGFKDEVVVSFFVKNLFVLVKSPLEDGSSILDIFSGEADSTAGMSGLCVAEAFFSSMHCIPEMKVHASALYGRAVQKLKTDLGTKTEASRSLPHATIWSALFLGVYEMISSDSMSNWLQHCHGVTALTEMTGPYGFQMDTAKAILQINRSFISIGAMANRKRTFLEQDEWKHIPWALQPMSKTIGDYLQDILCDIPGMMEDVDNIFEAKSCSVSANFISQKLQASFEQLNSLRISWNFLHPQSCWRQSRVRELPELYHGTLEQGLCFSDLERAIEFVYFNTTHLLLHSILGQLKSLPNSSCVFDAVPSRSLDQVYQIAEVFSLIVIMQLKTFTFLFAAQTAVASQVKWAGVNLFGPANDVNILGSAYNTFLDLSCKPSYHSYPYINTVEDYKSWHDKGFNLFRIAMAWQHVQTSLGGSLNETNMEAVDKLVKAITDDGGQAILDIHNYARWYCAVIDQPEVSFLNPNITVTNDHFADLWTKLSERYKSNPKVIFQLMNEPHDLDIAKWAATNQAAILAIRNVTEKQKILVSGTQFARLVDWEAFSQPGIGPGLIQDPANNTLYDFHQYFDDIAGAYGLCEPWSGFVKRFESVTRVLRRNGFQGMVTEFGGGPFPQCADTIQSMLAFLDRNSDVWYGWTAWGSFNEVSDLYLSLDKNSTYNLITRTLEKFVPK
;
A
#
# COMPACT_ATOMS: atom_id res chain seq x y z
N MET A 1 75.87 49.93 4.20
CA MET A 1 75.19 49.30 3.05
C MET A 1 73.69 49.43 3.32
N VAL A 2 72.93 50.31 2.64
CA VAL A 2 72.52 50.28 1.21
C VAL A 2 71.44 49.21 1.01
N ALA A 3 70.21 49.49 0.55
CA ALA A 3 69.52 50.75 0.19
C ALA A 3 67.98 50.54 0.34
N LEU A 4 67.23 51.42 1.04
CA LEU A 4 66.54 52.66 0.58
C LEU A 4 65.34 52.42 -0.37
N ARG A 5 64.10 52.62 0.12
CA ARG A 5 63.16 53.76 -0.14
C ARG A 5 62.42 53.64 -1.51
N ILE A 6 61.19 54.13 -1.74
CA ILE A 6 60.58 55.44 -1.44
C ILE A 6 59.04 55.31 -1.26
N THR A 7 58.55 56.01 -0.23
CA THR A 7 57.24 56.66 0.07
C THR A 7 56.17 56.81 -1.05
N ASN A 8 54.87 57.04 -0.81
CA ASN A 8 54.26 57.85 0.27
C ASN A 8 52.77 57.52 0.56
N PHE A 9 52.26 58.02 1.71
CA PHE A 9 50.86 57.95 2.17
C PHE A 9 49.89 58.83 1.35
N ASN A 10 48.58 58.47 1.39
CA ASN A 10 47.49 59.40 1.75
C ASN A 10 46.15 58.67 2.04
N MET A 11 45.56 58.99 3.19
CA MET A 11 44.13 58.84 3.56
C MET A 11 43.65 60.25 3.99
N PRO A 12 42.34 60.60 4.03
CA PRO A 12 41.14 59.80 4.34
C PRO A 12 40.11 59.82 3.17
N THR A 13 38.77 59.63 3.23
CA THR A 13 37.73 59.66 4.29
C THR A 13 36.55 58.68 4.05
N SER A 14 35.73 58.52 5.10
CA SER A 14 34.25 58.36 5.09
C SER A 14 33.56 57.19 4.38
N ASP A 15 32.84 56.40 5.19
CA ASP A 15 31.52 55.76 4.96
C ASP A 15 31.15 55.22 3.57
N ALA A 16 30.95 53.90 3.49
CA ALA A 16 29.61 53.31 3.50
C ALA A 16 29.64 51.79 3.24
N SER A 17 28.80 51.03 3.95
CA SER A 17 28.56 49.61 3.65
C SER A 17 27.86 49.44 2.30
N GLN A 18 28.41 48.63 1.38
CA GLN A 18 27.69 48.18 0.18
C GLN A 18 27.61 46.66 0.08
N THR A 19 26.36 46.17 0.12
CA THR A 19 26.00 44.78 -0.14
C THR A 19 26.07 44.46 -1.63
N ARG A 20 26.64 43.31 -2.00
CA ARG A 20 26.64 42.82 -3.39
C ARG A 20 25.21 42.52 -3.85
N ARG A 21 24.69 43.31 -4.80
CA ARG A 21 23.39 43.07 -5.45
C ARG A 21 23.52 41.99 -6.55
N GLN A 22 22.59 41.04 -6.58
CA GLN A 22 22.42 40.14 -7.73
C GLN A 22 21.95 40.93 -8.97
N PRO A 23 22.36 40.54 -10.20
CA PRO A 23 21.95 41.21 -11.42
C PRO A 23 20.47 40.92 -11.77
N ARG A 24 19.67 41.97 -11.96
CA ARG A 24 18.28 41.86 -12.47
C ARG A 24 18.28 41.22 -13.86
N ARG A 25 17.53 40.13 -14.04
CA ARG A 25 17.27 39.52 -15.37
C ARG A 25 16.53 40.53 -16.27
N SER A 26 16.89 40.55 -17.56
CA SER A 26 16.28 41.46 -18.56
C SER A 26 14.83 41.08 -18.86
N LYS A 27 13.94 42.09 -18.90
CA LYS A 27 12.51 41.96 -19.24
C LYS A 27 12.21 41.80 -20.74
N GLY A 28 13.22 41.92 -21.61
CA GLY A 28 13.04 41.79 -23.06
C GLY A 28 12.60 40.37 -23.48
N CYS A 29 11.92 40.28 -24.64
CA CYS A 29 11.52 38.99 -25.20
C CYS A 29 12.74 38.06 -25.44
N LEU A 30 12.50 36.74 -25.39
CA LEU A 30 13.53 35.71 -25.53
C LEU A 30 14.31 35.85 -26.83
N THR A 31 13.63 36.22 -27.92
CA THR A 31 14.22 36.46 -29.25
C THR A 31 15.20 37.63 -29.24
N CYS A 32 14.84 38.77 -28.64
CA CYS A 32 15.76 39.91 -28.49
C CYS A 32 16.91 39.61 -27.52
N ARG A 33 16.65 38.86 -26.43
CA ARG A 33 17.68 38.41 -25.47
C ARG A 33 18.71 37.49 -26.13
N LYS A 34 18.28 36.45 -26.86
CA LYS A 34 19.15 35.54 -27.63
C LYS A 34 20.00 36.31 -28.66
N ARG A 35 19.39 37.26 -29.37
CA ARG A 35 20.06 38.13 -30.36
C ARG A 35 20.88 39.28 -29.74
N ARG A 36 20.93 39.40 -28.40
CA ARG A 36 21.64 40.45 -27.65
C ARG A 36 21.30 41.89 -28.09
N VAL A 37 20.05 42.14 -28.51
CA VAL A 37 19.55 43.47 -28.90
C VAL A 37 18.53 44.01 -27.90
N LYS A 38 18.54 45.33 -27.67
CA LYS A 38 17.54 45.99 -26.80
C LYS A 38 16.12 45.72 -27.31
N CYS A 39 15.25 45.24 -26.43
CA CYS A 39 13.82 45.03 -26.68
C CYS A 39 13.04 46.30 -26.30
N ASP A 40 11.93 46.56 -26.98
CA ASP A 40 10.95 47.60 -26.65
C ASP A 40 9.79 47.09 -25.78
N GLU A 41 9.82 45.81 -25.39
CA GLU A 41 8.94 45.17 -24.38
C GLU A 41 7.43 45.18 -24.68
N GLN A 42 7.02 45.61 -25.89
CA GLN A 42 5.63 45.54 -26.34
C GLN A 42 5.17 44.08 -26.53
N ARG A 43 3.96 43.77 -26.02
CA ARG A 43 3.24 42.51 -26.23
C ARG A 43 2.07 42.73 -27.23
N PRO A 44 1.68 41.73 -28.03
CA PRO A 44 2.21 40.36 -28.08
C PRO A 44 3.59 40.25 -28.75
N ALA A 45 3.95 41.18 -29.65
CA ALA A 45 5.24 41.18 -30.33
C ALA A 45 5.93 42.56 -30.26
N CYS A 46 7.25 42.56 -30.03
CA CYS A 46 8.04 43.79 -29.98
C CYS A 46 8.35 44.32 -31.39
N LYS A 47 8.47 45.65 -31.55
CA LYS A 47 8.67 46.31 -32.85
C LYS A 47 9.91 45.78 -33.59
N ARG A 48 10.97 45.41 -32.86
CA ARG A 48 12.21 44.86 -33.44
C ARG A 48 12.08 43.44 -33.98
N CYS A 49 11.24 42.60 -33.38
CA CYS A 49 10.95 41.28 -33.94
C CYS A 49 9.98 41.39 -35.11
N ASN A 50 8.94 42.23 -34.99
CA ASN A 50 7.96 42.46 -36.05
C ASN A 50 8.62 43.03 -37.33
N LYS A 51 9.40 44.12 -37.23
CA LYS A 51 10.11 44.71 -38.39
C LYS A 51 11.18 43.80 -39.00
N GLY A 52 11.67 42.80 -38.25
CA GLY A 52 12.65 41.82 -38.73
C GLY A 52 12.05 40.46 -39.13
N PHE A 53 10.72 40.32 -39.14
CA PHE A 53 10.02 39.05 -39.39
C PHE A 53 10.52 37.88 -38.52
N HIS A 54 10.87 38.14 -37.27
CA HIS A 54 11.29 37.11 -36.32
C HIS A 54 10.17 36.73 -35.37
N PRO A 55 9.99 35.43 -35.02
CA PRO A 55 9.02 35.02 -34.01
C PRO A 55 9.36 35.67 -32.66
N CYS A 56 8.41 36.40 -32.08
CA CYS A 56 8.59 37.12 -30.83
C CYS A 56 7.96 36.34 -29.68
N GLN A 57 8.78 35.73 -28.84
CA GLN A 57 8.31 34.95 -27.68
C GLN A 57 8.72 35.64 -26.37
N TYR A 58 7.77 35.85 -25.48
CA TYR A 58 8.04 36.24 -24.09
C TYR A 58 8.13 35.01 -23.19
N ASP A 59 8.77 35.21 -22.06
CA ASP A 59 9.03 34.20 -21.04
C ASP A 59 7.82 34.20 -20.08
N ASP A 60 6.84 33.32 -20.30
CA ASP A 60 5.58 33.27 -19.53
C ASP A 60 5.75 32.46 -18.23
N ASN A 61 6.82 32.76 -17.50
CA ASN A 61 7.09 32.25 -16.16
C ASN A 61 6.02 32.76 -15.17
N LEU A 62 4.99 31.94 -14.95
CA LEU A 62 4.06 32.08 -13.84
C LEU A 62 4.83 31.84 -12.53
N VAL A 63 5.13 32.94 -11.82
CA VAL A 63 5.71 32.89 -10.47
C VAL A 63 4.58 32.78 -9.46
N PHE A 64 4.60 31.74 -8.63
CA PHE A 64 3.65 31.62 -7.51
C PHE A 64 3.93 32.71 -6.48
N VAL A 65 3.04 33.70 -6.36
CA VAL A 65 3.18 34.79 -5.38
C VAL A 65 2.48 34.39 -4.09
N ASN A 66 3.26 34.00 -3.08
CA ASN A 66 2.71 33.69 -1.77
C ASN A 66 2.38 35.00 -1.00
N HIS A 67 1.10 35.39 -1.05
CA HIS A 67 0.60 36.63 -0.42
C HIS A 67 0.67 36.65 1.11
N LEU A 68 0.95 35.52 1.78
CA LEU A 68 1.09 35.46 3.25
C LEU A 68 2.24 36.35 3.77
N HIS A 69 3.30 36.56 2.98
CA HIS A 69 4.47 37.31 3.44
C HIS A 69 4.28 38.84 3.48
N ASP A 70 3.32 39.39 2.74
CA ASP A 70 3.04 40.84 2.74
C ASP A 70 2.01 41.23 3.81
N ALA A 71 1.08 40.34 4.16
CA ALA A 71 0.19 40.52 5.32
C ALA A 71 0.98 40.66 6.63
N ALA A 72 2.07 39.90 6.79
CA ALA A 72 2.95 39.97 7.98
C ALA A 72 3.73 41.30 8.12
N LYS A 73 3.80 42.14 7.08
CA LYS A 73 4.52 43.43 7.12
C LYS A 73 3.67 44.60 7.59
N SER A 74 2.35 44.60 7.36
CA SER A 74 1.48 45.71 7.80
C SER A 74 1.32 45.75 9.32
N VAL A 75 1.27 44.57 9.97
CA VAL A 75 1.08 44.43 11.42
C VAL A 75 2.29 44.92 12.23
N ARG A 76 3.52 44.84 11.71
CA ARG A 76 4.75 45.19 12.45
C ARG A 76 5.06 46.69 12.57
N SER A 77 4.18 47.58 12.08
CA SER A 77 4.45 49.02 12.03
C SER A 77 3.85 49.86 13.17
N GLN A 78 3.05 49.28 14.07
CA GLN A 78 2.32 50.05 15.10
C GLN A 78 2.90 49.96 16.52
N ASP A 79 3.50 48.85 16.93
CA ASP A 79 3.98 48.66 18.31
C ASP A 79 5.45 49.05 18.57
N ALA A 80 5.94 50.05 17.84
CA ALA A 80 7.30 50.59 18.00
C ALA A 80 7.42 51.66 19.11
N LYS A 81 6.73 51.49 20.25
CA LYS A 81 6.83 52.37 21.43
C LYS A 81 6.60 51.63 22.75
N LEU A 82 7.68 51.13 23.36
CA LEU A 82 8.01 51.28 24.79
C LEU A 82 9.40 50.69 25.07
N GLN A 83 10.03 51.12 26.16
CA GLN A 83 11.49 51.03 26.36
C GLN A 83 11.94 49.68 26.93
N ALA A 84 13.10 49.20 26.49
CA ALA A 84 13.79 48.06 27.07
C ALA A 84 14.74 48.48 28.22
N PRO A 85 14.73 47.79 29.37
CA PRO A 85 15.85 47.74 30.30
C PRO A 85 16.81 46.61 29.92
N ASN A 86 18.12 46.86 30.02
CA ASN A 86 19.15 45.85 29.78
C ASN A 86 19.17 44.75 30.86
N ALA A 87 19.13 43.48 30.43
CA ALA A 87 19.60 42.34 31.22
C ALA A 87 20.39 41.36 30.34
N LEU A 88 21.70 41.62 30.27
CA LEU A 88 22.77 40.65 30.51
C LEU A 88 22.59 39.20 30.01
N THR A 89 23.21 38.92 28.86
CA THR A 89 24.09 37.75 28.64
C THR A 89 23.69 36.41 29.28
N GLN A 90 22.73 35.73 28.66
CA GLN A 90 22.89 34.29 28.42
C GLN A 90 22.83 34.05 26.92
N ARG A 91 23.92 33.50 26.37
CA ARG A 91 24.00 33.06 24.98
C ARG A 91 23.52 31.62 24.96
N GLU A 92 22.20 31.42 25.02
CA GLU A 92 21.65 30.09 24.76
C GLU A 92 22.09 29.65 23.36
N GLU A 93 22.60 28.44 23.29
CA GLU A 93 22.94 27.80 22.03
C GLU A 93 21.64 27.62 21.24
N PHE A 94 21.54 28.27 20.08
CA PHE A 94 20.50 27.94 19.12
C PHE A 94 20.69 26.48 18.69
N LYS A 95 19.98 25.57 19.37
CA LYS A 95 19.81 24.19 18.91
C LYS A 95 19.34 24.26 17.46
N GLN A 96 20.10 23.63 16.56
CA GLN A 96 19.66 23.47 15.18
C GLN A 96 18.27 22.85 15.18
N MET A 97 17.33 23.43 14.44
CA MET A 97 16.07 22.76 14.16
C MET A 97 16.39 21.43 13.44
N PRO A 98 15.80 20.30 13.86
CA PRO A 98 15.99 19.03 13.16
C PRO A 98 15.62 19.16 11.69
N VAL A 99 16.49 18.68 10.80
CA VAL A 99 16.30 18.75 9.33
C VAL A 99 15.34 17.67 8.80
N THR A 100 14.88 16.77 9.68
CA THR A 100 13.80 15.82 9.45
C THR A 100 12.82 15.89 10.63
N ILE A 101 11.52 16.01 10.35
CA ILE A 101 10.50 15.72 11.35
C ILE A 101 10.39 14.20 11.40
N ASP A 102 10.86 13.60 12.48
CA ASP A 102 10.76 12.17 12.72
C ASP A 102 9.28 11.74 12.74
N LEU A 103 8.92 10.69 11.99
CA LEU A 103 7.57 10.13 11.98
C LEU A 103 7.17 9.52 13.34
N HIS A 104 8.11 9.27 14.26
CA HIS A 104 7.77 9.03 15.67
C HIS A 104 7.00 10.20 16.30
N GLY A 105 7.23 11.44 15.84
CA GLY A 105 6.46 12.62 16.24
C GLY A 105 5.02 12.64 15.72
N PHE A 106 4.67 11.76 14.77
CA PHE A 106 3.33 11.57 14.21
C PHE A 106 2.77 10.15 14.46
N LYS A 107 3.38 9.41 15.42
CA LYS A 107 3.02 8.01 15.72
C LYS A 107 1.53 7.86 15.97
N ASP A 108 0.96 8.77 16.76
CA ASP A 108 -0.40 8.68 17.23
C ASP A 108 -1.37 8.95 16.06
N GLU A 109 -1.08 9.92 15.20
CA GLU A 109 -1.83 10.21 13.98
C GLU A 109 -1.79 9.06 12.97
N VAL A 110 -0.65 8.38 12.80
CA VAL A 110 -0.54 7.18 11.94
C VAL A 110 -1.41 6.05 12.47
N VAL A 111 -1.30 5.76 13.77
CA VAL A 111 -2.04 4.67 14.44
C VAL A 111 -3.55 4.94 14.44
N VAL A 112 -3.97 6.19 14.73
CA VAL A 112 -5.36 6.64 14.66
C VAL A 112 -5.90 6.57 13.23
N SER A 113 -5.16 7.08 12.23
CA SER A 113 -5.59 7.04 10.82
C SER A 113 -5.76 5.59 10.33
N PHE A 114 -4.86 4.69 10.75
CA PHE A 114 -4.97 3.26 10.46
C PHE A 114 -6.21 2.65 11.14
N PHE A 115 -6.47 2.98 12.40
CA PHE A 115 -7.63 2.50 13.14
C PHE A 115 -8.97 2.96 12.52
N VAL A 116 -9.10 4.26 12.22
CA VAL A 116 -10.29 4.83 11.57
C VAL A 116 -10.54 4.20 10.21
N LYS A 117 -9.48 4.01 9.40
CA LYS A 117 -9.59 3.40 8.06
C LYS A 117 -10.01 1.93 8.09
N ASN A 118 -9.51 1.13 9.05
CA ASN A 118 -9.62 -0.33 9.00
C ASN A 118 -10.67 -0.94 9.93
N LEU A 119 -10.99 -0.32 11.08
CA LEU A 119 -11.97 -0.90 12.03
C LEU A 119 -13.39 -0.35 11.84
N PHE A 120 -13.55 0.91 11.43
CA PHE A 120 -14.89 1.54 11.30
C PHE A 120 -15.70 1.10 10.07
N VAL A 121 -15.19 0.18 9.25
CA VAL A 121 -15.98 -0.46 8.16
C VAL A 121 -17.17 -1.26 8.70
N LEU A 122 -17.16 -1.66 9.97
CA LEU A 122 -18.29 -2.34 10.63
C LEU A 122 -19.47 -1.41 10.93
N VAL A 123 -19.30 -0.09 10.86
CA VAL A 123 -20.41 0.86 11.02
C VAL A 123 -20.35 1.95 9.97
N LYS A 124 -21.34 1.91 9.08
CA LYS A 124 -21.64 3.00 8.18
C LYS A 124 -22.20 4.20 8.94
N SER A 125 -21.30 5.05 9.44
CA SER A 125 -21.61 6.48 9.59
C SER A 125 -21.66 7.11 8.18
N PRO A 126 -22.55 8.07 7.89
CA PRO A 126 -22.62 8.76 6.59
C PRO A 126 -21.44 9.72 6.31
N LEU A 127 -20.35 9.61 7.07
CA LEU A 127 -19.12 10.39 6.92
C LEU A 127 -18.19 9.72 5.89
N GLU A 128 -18.33 10.10 4.62
CA GLU A 128 -17.56 9.54 3.49
C GLU A 128 -16.02 9.76 3.60
N ASP A 129 -15.57 10.55 4.56
CA ASP A 129 -14.16 10.93 4.78
C ASP A 129 -13.58 10.55 6.17
N GLY A 130 -14.41 10.03 7.10
CA GLY A 130 -13.99 9.75 8.48
C GLY A 130 -13.69 10.99 9.35
N SER A 131 -13.96 12.20 8.85
CA SER A 131 -13.56 13.48 9.46
C SER A 131 -14.02 13.64 10.91
N SER A 132 -15.32 13.48 11.20
CA SER A 132 -15.83 13.72 12.56
C SER A 132 -15.38 12.69 13.59
N ILE A 133 -14.88 11.53 13.15
CA ILE A 133 -14.19 10.59 14.05
C ILE A 133 -12.77 11.12 14.31
N LEU A 134 -12.02 11.50 13.27
CA LEU A 134 -10.70 12.13 13.41
C LEU A 134 -10.75 13.41 14.26
N ASP A 135 -11.81 14.20 14.21
CA ASP A 135 -12.00 15.40 15.05
C ASP A 135 -12.05 15.05 16.56
N ILE A 136 -12.57 13.88 16.93
CA ILE A 136 -12.59 13.41 18.33
C ILE A 136 -11.18 13.03 18.80
N PHE A 137 -10.36 12.48 17.90
CA PHE A 137 -8.95 12.21 18.18
C PHE A 137 -8.10 13.49 18.17
N SER A 138 -8.44 14.46 17.32
CA SER A 138 -7.62 15.66 17.04
C SER A 138 -7.94 16.86 17.94
N GLY A 139 -9.16 16.93 18.51
CA GLY A 139 -9.62 18.10 19.26
C GLY A 139 -8.88 18.33 20.57
N GLU A 140 -8.66 17.27 21.36
CA GLU A 140 -7.96 17.31 22.65
C GLU A 140 -7.32 15.94 22.96
N ALA A 141 -6.02 15.78 22.69
CA ALA A 141 -5.31 14.50 22.95
C ALA A 141 -5.33 14.09 24.44
N ASP A 142 -5.29 15.06 25.35
CA ASP A 142 -5.39 14.87 26.80
C ASP A 142 -6.84 14.67 27.31
N SER A 143 -7.84 14.70 26.44
CA SER A 143 -9.21 14.35 26.81
C SER A 143 -9.37 12.85 27.05
N THR A 144 -10.43 12.46 27.76
CA THR A 144 -10.72 11.03 28.00
C THR A 144 -11.07 10.31 26.70
N ALA A 145 -11.71 10.99 25.76
CA ALA A 145 -12.02 10.44 24.43
C ALA A 145 -10.76 10.28 23.58
N GLY A 146 -9.86 11.27 23.59
CA GLY A 146 -8.56 11.20 22.90
C GLY A 146 -7.70 10.05 23.41
N MET A 147 -7.51 9.95 24.74
CA MET A 147 -6.70 8.88 25.34
C MET A 147 -7.31 7.47 25.16
N SER A 148 -8.62 7.32 25.31
CA SER A 148 -9.28 6.02 25.09
C SER A 148 -9.31 5.63 23.61
N GLY A 149 -9.44 6.61 22.71
CA GLY A 149 -9.27 6.44 21.27
C GLY A 149 -7.87 5.94 20.95
N LEU A 150 -6.82 6.65 21.39
CA LEU A 150 -5.43 6.25 21.14
C LEU A 150 -5.12 4.87 21.72
N CYS A 151 -5.65 4.57 22.91
CA CYS A 151 -5.56 3.25 23.56
C CYS A 151 -6.07 2.12 22.65
N VAL A 152 -7.26 2.25 22.07
CA VAL A 152 -7.83 1.21 21.22
C VAL A 152 -7.15 1.17 19.84
N ALA A 153 -6.74 2.33 19.31
CA ALA A 153 -6.02 2.43 18.05
C ALA A 153 -4.64 1.75 18.14
N GLU A 154 -3.87 1.99 19.20
CA GLU A 154 -2.60 1.30 19.46
C GLU A 154 -2.77 -0.20 19.68
N ALA A 155 -3.78 -0.62 20.45
CA ALA A 155 -4.04 -2.04 20.67
C ALA A 155 -4.36 -2.77 19.35
N PHE A 156 -5.14 -2.13 18.48
CA PHE A 156 -5.47 -2.65 17.16
C PHE A 156 -4.23 -2.71 16.25
N PHE A 157 -3.49 -1.61 16.12
CA PHE A 157 -2.27 -1.53 15.30
C PHE A 157 -1.20 -2.52 15.77
N SER A 158 -0.95 -2.58 17.08
CA SER A 158 -0.04 -3.54 17.71
C SER A 158 -0.42 -4.99 17.41
N SER A 159 -1.71 -5.32 17.46
CA SER A 159 -2.22 -6.67 17.18
C SER A 159 -2.14 -7.04 15.70
N MET A 160 -2.37 -6.08 14.79
CA MET A 160 -2.23 -6.29 13.34
C MET A 160 -0.77 -6.42 12.90
N HIS A 161 0.15 -5.65 13.50
CA HIS A 161 1.55 -5.57 13.09
C HIS A 161 2.52 -6.34 14.01
N CYS A 162 2.01 -7.04 15.02
CA CYS A 162 2.80 -7.81 16.00
C CYS A 162 3.90 -6.98 16.70
N ILE A 163 3.56 -5.78 17.20
CA ILE A 163 4.50 -4.85 17.86
C ILE A 163 4.30 -4.88 19.39
N PRO A 164 5.11 -5.62 20.18
CA PRO A 164 4.83 -5.88 21.59
C PRO A 164 4.87 -4.63 22.48
N GLU A 165 5.80 -3.70 22.22
CA GLU A 165 6.00 -2.48 23.02
C GLU A 165 4.76 -1.58 23.00
N MET A 166 4.11 -1.50 21.83
CA MET A 166 2.87 -0.74 21.64
C MET A 166 1.69 -1.38 22.39
N LYS A 167 1.65 -2.71 22.55
CA LYS A 167 0.64 -3.39 23.39
C LYS A 167 0.74 -2.98 24.86
N VAL A 168 1.97 -2.82 25.35
CA VAL A 168 2.25 -2.36 26.72
C VAL A 168 1.82 -0.90 26.91
N HIS A 169 2.12 -0.02 25.94
CA HIS A 169 1.69 1.38 26.02
C HIS A 169 0.16 1.53 25.95
N ALA A 170 -0.51 0.78 25.07
CA ALA A 170 -1.97 0.72 25.01
C ALA A 170 -2.60 0.31 26.35
N SER A 171 -2.01 -0.68 27.05
CA SER A 171 -2.47 -1.07 28.40
C SER A 171 -2.27 0.02 29.45
N ALA A 172 -1.18 0.80 29.36
CA ALA A 172 -0.96 1.96 30.22
C ALA A 172 -1.90 3.14 29.89
N LEU A 173 -2.29 3.32 28.63
CA LEU A 173 -3.34 4.27 28.23
C LEU A 173 -4.71 3.83 28.76
N TYR A 174 -5.06 2.54 28.64
CA TYR A 174 -6.31 1.97 29.16
C TYR A 174 -6.50 2.29 30.65
N GLY A 175 -5.49 1.98 31.47
CA GLY A 175 -5.54 2.23 32.92
C GLY A 175 -5.73 3.71 33.28
N ARG A 176 -5.08 4.63 32.53
CA ARG A 176 -5.25 6.08 32.69
C ARG A 176 -6.64 6.56 32.25
N ALA A 177 -7.11 6.09 31.10
CA ALA A 177 -8.40 6.48 30.55
C ALA A 177 -9.58 6.03 31.41
N VAL A 178 -9.54 4.81 32.00
CA VAL A 178 -10.54 4.35 32.97
C VAL A 178 -10.57 5.24 34.24
N GLN A 179 -9.40 5.64 34.75
CA GLN A 179 -9.33 6.54 35.91
C GLN A 179 -9.87 7.94 35.61
N LYS A 180 -9.59 8.49 34.42
CA LYS A 180 -10.11 9.79 34.00
C LYS A 180 -11.62 9.74 33.74
N LEU A 181 -12.11 8.72 33.04
CA LEU A 181 -13.56 8.52 32.83
C LEU A 181 -14.34 8.44 34.15
N LYS A 182 -13.79 7.75 35.16
CA LYS A 182 -14.36 7.72 36.52
C LYS A 182 -14.43 9.11 37.17
N THR A 183 -13.44 9.96 36.91
CA THR A 183 -13.40 11.35 37.42
C THR A 183 -14.45 12.22 36.72
N ASP A 184 -14.51 12.16 35.39
CA ASP A 184 -15.46 12.91 34.57
C ASP A 184 -16.93 12.58 34.95
N LEU A 185 -17.23 11.29 35.12
CA LEU A 185 -18.53 10.81 35.61
C LEU A 185 -18.83 11.22 37.07
N GLY A 186 -17.78 11.47 37.87
CA GLY A 186 -17.90 11.90 39.27
C GLY A 186 -18.15 13.40 39.45
N THR A 187 -17.72 14.23 38.50
CA THR A 187 -17.86 15.69 38.57
C THR A 187 -19.30 16.16 38.28
N LYS A 188 -20.09 16.37 39.34
CA LYS A 188 -21.45 16.95 39.28
C LYS A 188 -21.41 18.49 39.22
N THR A 189 -21.32 19.05 38.02
CA THR A 189 -21.64 20.47 37.76
C THR A 189 -22.98 20.57 37.01
N GLU A 190 -23.59 21.76 36.93
CA GLU A 190 -24.83 21.92 36.15
C GLU A 190 -24.63 21.69 34.64
N ALA A 191 -23.40 21.90 34.13
CA ALA A 191 -23.00 21.53 32.77
C ALA A 191 -22.97 20.00 32.55
N SER A 192 -22.81 19.19 33.60
CA SER A 192 -22.78 17.73 33.53
C SER A 192 -24.15 17.09 33.20
N ARG A 193 -25.24 17.88 33.09
CA ARG A 193 -26.56 17.38 32.68
C ARG A 193 -26.66 17.09 31.18
N SER A 194 -25.87 17.76 30.35
CA SER A 194 -25.61 17.34 28.97
C SER A 194 -24.32 16.54 28.97
N LEU A 195 -24.41 15.23 29.28
CA LEU A 195 -23.28 14.31 29.19
C LEU A 195 -22.69 14.42 27.77
N PRO A 196 -21.47 14.99 27.61
CA PRO A 196 -20.97 15.26 26.27
C PRO A 196 -20.69 13.94 25.58
N HIS A 197 -20.99 13.90 24.29
CA HIS A 197 -20.80 12.76 23.39
C HIS A 197 -19.42 12.09 23.51
N ALA A 198 -18.38 12.84 23.87
CA ALA A 198 -17.04 12.35 24.21
C ALA A 198 -17.02 11.27 25.32
N THR A 199 -17.93 11.33 26.31
CA THR A 199 -18.05 10.35 27.40
C THR A 199 -18.52 8.99 26.89
N ILE A 200 -19.48 9.02 25.95
CA ILE A 200 -20.01 7.84 25.27
C ILE A 200 -18.91 7.19 24.43
N TRP A 201 -18.19 7.99 23.64
CA TRP A 201 -17.01 7.53 22.89
C TRP A 201 -15.95 6.91 23.80
N SER A 202 -15.69 7.52 24.96
CA SER A 202 -14.71 7.01 25.91
C SER A 202 -15.07 5.61 26.41
N ALA A 203 -16.32 5.41 26.82
CA ALA A 203 -16.80 4.09 27.25
C ALA A 203 -16.80 3.07 26.10
N LEU A 204 -17.14 3.48 24.87
CA LEU A 204 -17.10 2.61 23.69
C LEU A 204 -15.67 2.15 23.38
N PHE A 205 -14.71 3.08 23.28
CA PHE A 205 -13.32 2.76 22.93
C PHE A 205 -12.67 1.84 23.98
N LEU A 206 -12.96 2.04 25.27
CA LEU A 206 -12.52 1.14 26.35
C LEU A 206 -13.16 -0.26 26.26
N GLY A 207 -14.43 -0.32 25.87
CA GLY A 207 -15.11 -1.59 25.56
C GLY A 207 -14.46 -2.34 24.41
N VAL A 208 -14.20 -1.65 23.28
CA VAL A 208 -13.55 -2.24 22.10
C VAL A 208 -12.10 -2.65 22.41
N TYR A 209 -11.37 -1.87 23.22
CA TYR A 209 -10.03 -2.27 23.70
C TYR A 209 -10.05 -3.60 24.45
N GLU A 210 -10.99 -3.79 25.38
CA GLU A 210 -11.15 -5.07 26.11
C GLU A 210 -11.48 -6.21 25.14
N MET A 211 -12.34 -6.00 24.14
CA MET A 211 -12.64 -7.05 23.15
C MET A 211 -11.43 -7.42 22.26
N ILE A 212 -10.48 -6.49 22.03
CA ILE A 212 -9.24 -6.74 21.28
C ILE A 212 -8.16 -7.40 22.16
N SER A 213 -8.07 -6.99 23.42
CA SER A 213 -6.90 -7.24 24.27
C SER A 213 -7.11 -8.28 25.38
N SER A 214 -8.36 -8.64 25.68
CA SER A 214 -8.74 -9.47 26.83
C SER A 214 -9.22 -10.86 26.40
N ASP A 215 -8.74 -11.89 27.12
CA ASP A 215 -9.27 -13.25 27.00
C ASP A 215 -10.61 -13.43 27.75
N SER A 216 -11.07 -12.41 28.51
CA SER A 216 -12.29 -12.49 29.32
C SER A 216 -13.48 -11.80 28.66
N MET A 217 -14.57 -12.55 28.49
CA MET A 217 -15.86 -12.04 27.99
C MET A 217 -16.56 -11.05 28.96
N SER A 218 -16.11 -10.93 30.22
CA SER A 218 -16.81 -10.16 31.25
C SER A 218 -16.61 -8.64 31.17
N ASN A 219 -15.44 -8.18 30.70
CA ASN A 219 -15.03 -6.79 30.93
C ASN A 219 -15.66 -5.83 29.92
N TRP A 220 -15.69 -6.21 28.64
CA TRP A 220 -16.32 -5.39 27.60
C TRP A 220 -17.84 -5.25 27.83
N LEU A 221 -18.49 -6.24 28.45
CA LEU A 221 -19.91 -6.17 28.84
C LEU A 221 -20.17 -5.06 29.87
N GLN A 222 -19.25 -4.80 30.80
CA GLN A 222 -19.38 -3.70 31.77
C GLN A 222 -19.29 -2.34 31.07
N HIS A 223 -18.36 -2.17 30.14
CA HIS A 223 -18.30 -0.99 29.28
C HIS A 223 -19.54 -0.85 28.40
N CYS A 224 -20.10 -1.96 27.89
CA CYS A 224 -21.36 -1.98 27.14
C CYS A 224 -22.54 -1.50 27.99
N HIS A 225 -22.65 -1.92 29.26
CA HIS A 225 -23.66 -1.38 30.18
C HIS A 225 -23.47 0.13 30.41
N GLY A 226 -22.22 0.60 30.53
CA GLY A 226 -21.89 2.02 30.60
C GLY A 226 -22.35 2.80 29.35
N VAL A 227 -22.00 2.32 28.15
CA VAL A 227 -22.43 2.91 26.87
C VAL A 227 -23.96 2.92 26.73
N THR A 228 -24.62 1.84 27.17
CA THR A 228 -26.09 1.71 27.16
C THR A 228 -26.72 2.80 28.02
N ALA A 229 -26.33 2.90 29.30
CA ALA A 229 -26.87 3.88 30.23
C ALA A 229 -26.60 5.33 29.78
N LEU A 230 -25.38 5.63 29.32
CA LEU A 230 -25.02 6.97 28.84
C LEU A 230 -25.81 7.35 27.58
N THR A 231 -26.00 6.41 26.65
CA THR A 231 -26.80 6.64 25.43
C THR A 231 -28.26 6.88 25.79
N GLU A 232 -28.85 6.07 26.67
CA GLU A 232 -30.23 6.21 27.13
C GLU A 232 -30.48 7.56 27.82
N MET A 233 -29.56 7.98 28.71
CA MET A 233 -29.60 9.28 29.39
C MET A 233 -29.52 10.48 28.44
N THR A 234 -28.88 10.35 27.27
CA THR A 234 -28.86 11.40 26.24
C THR A 234 -30.21 11.56 25.53
N GLY A 235 -31.02 10.49 25.47
CA GLY A 235 -32.31 10.47 24.78
C GLY A 235 -32.19 10.54 23.24
N PRO A 236 -33.24 10.13 22.50
CA PRO A 236 -33.16 9.99 21.04
C PRO A 236 -33.03 11.34 20.31
N TYR A 237 -33.50 12.43 20.91
CA TYR A 237 -33.32 13.79 20.39
C TYR A 237 -31.86 14.27 20.42
N GLY A 238 -31.03 13.77 21.35
CA GLY A 238 -29.61 14.14 21.45
C GLY A 238 -28.73 13.60 20.34
N PHE A 239 -29.29 12.84 19.40
CA PHE A 239 -28.60 12.19 18.27
C PHE A 239 -29.08 12.64 16.89
N GLN A 240 -29.81 13.77 16.79
CA GLN A 240 -30.35 14.26 15.51
C GLN A 240 -29.31 15.00 14.63
N MET A 241 -28.25 15.55 15.23
CA MET A 241 -27.14 16.21 14.52
C MET A 241 -26.15 15.18 13.99
N ASP A 242 -25.54 15.41 12.82
CA ASP A 242 -24.76 14.36 12.12
C ASP A 242 -23.58 13.80 12.91
N THR A 243 -22.82 14.65 13.61
CA THR A 243 -21.72 14.21 14.50
C THR A 243 -22.20 13.34 15.66
N ALA A 244 -23.43 13.57 16.15
CA ALA A 244 -24.05 12.78 17.21
C ALA A 244 -24.71 11.51 16.66
N LYS A 245 -25.40 11.60 15.53
CA LYS A 245 -26.07 10.50 14.83
C LYS A 245 -25.11 9.35 14.54
N ALA A 246 -23.90 9.68 14.08
CA ALA A 246 -22.80 8.73 13.88
C ALA A 246 -22.53 7.85 15.12
N ILE A 247 -22.53 8.45 16.31
CA ILE A 247 -22.28 7.78 17.60
C ILE A 247 -23.38 6.77 17.89
N LEU A 248 -24.64 7.15 17.66
CA LEU A 248 -25.76 6.25 17.83
C LEU A 248 -25.68 5.08 16.83
N GLN A 249 -25.43 5.36 15.55
CA GLN A 249 -25.28 4.32 14.50
C GLN A 249 -24.21 3.27 14.87
N ILE A 250 -23.15 3.69 15.57
CA ILE A 250 -22.10 2.82 16.09
C ILE A 250 -22.58 2.04 17.32
N ASN A 251 -23.05 2.76 18.34
CA ASN A 251 -23.46 2.17 19.61
C ASN A 251 -24.60 1.19 19.48
N ARG A 252 -25.51 1.36 18.52
CA ARG A 252 -26.67 0.48 18.32
C ARG A 252 -26.27 -0.98 18.17
N SER A 253 -25.23 -1.28 17.39
CA SER A 253 -24.73 -2.65 17.24
C SER A 253 -24.10 -3.15 18.54
N PHE A 254 -23.25 -2.33 19.18
CA PHE A 254 -22.57 -2.69 20.44
C PHE A 254 -23.55 -2.99 21.58
N ILE A 255 -24.51 -2.08 21.82
CA ILE A 255 -25.59 -2.21 22.81
C ILE A 255 -26.45 -3.44 22.51
N SER A 256 -26.87 -3.65 21.24
CA SER A 256 -27.71 -4.80 20.89
C SER A 256 -26.98 -6.12 21.11
N ILE A 257 -25.69 -6.21 20.80
CA ILE A 257 -24.88 -7.41 21.05
C ILE A 257 -24.74 -7.69 22.56
N GLY A 258 -24.45 -6.66 23.37
CA GLY A 258 -24.42 -6.79 24.83
C GLY A 258 -25.79 -7.17 25.44
N ALA A 259 -26.88 -6.64 24.89
CA ALA A 259 -28.25 -6.97 25.27
C ALA A 259 -28.60 -8.44 24.95
N MET A 260 -28.30 -8.91 23.73
CA MET A 260 -28.46 -10.33 23.35
C MET A 260 -27.59 -11.26 24.21
N ALA A 261 -26.34 -10.88 24.50
CA ALA A 261 -25.44 -11.69 25.33
C ALA A 261 -25.93 -11.86 26.78
N ASN A 262 -26.59 -10.84 27.33
CA ASN A 262 -27.26 -10.92 28.64
C ASN A 262 -28.70 -11.47 28.56
N ARG A 263 -29.21 -11.77 27.35
CA ARG A 263 -30.62 -12.13 27.08
C ARG A 263 -31.63 -11.15 27.69
N LYS A 264 -31.33 -9.85 27.60
CA LYS A 264 -32.18 -8.76 28.10
C LYS A 264 -32.51 -7.77 26.99
N ARG A 265 -33.73 -7.24 27.02
CA ARG A 265 -34.19 -6.23 26.07
C ARG A 265 -33.38 -4.93 26.15
N THR A 266 -33.47 -4.12 25.10
CA THR A 266 -32.81 -2.81 25.01
C THR A 266 -33.82 -1.71 24.68
N PHE A 267 -33.62 -0.51 25.20
CA PHE A 267 -34.43 0.67 24.87
C PHE A 267 -34.45 0.97 23.35
N LEU A 268 -33.42 0.53 22.62
CA LEU A 268 -33.30 0.70 21.17
C LEU A 268 -34.38 -0.01 20.34
N GLU A 269 -35.15 -0.93 20.94
CA GLU A 269 -36.28 -1.57 20.26
C GLU A 269 -37.50 -0.63 20.12
N GLN A 270 -37.56 0.45 20.90
CA GLN A 270 -38.67 1.40 20.90
C GLN A 270 -38.67 2.27 19.62
N ASP A 271 -39.85 2.57 19.08
CA ASP A 271 -39.99 3.33 17.82
C ASP A 271 -39.34 4.72 17.88
N GLU A 272 -39.35 5.37 19.03
CA GLU A 272 -38.68 6.65 19.25
C GLU A 272 -37.20 6.60 18.87
N TRP A 273 -36.49 5.54 19.29
CA TRP A 273 -35.07 5.33 19.00
C TRP A 273 -34.78 4.91 17.56
N LYS A 274 -35.76 4.35 16.86
CA LYS A 274 -35.66 3.97 15.42
C LYS A 274 -35.95 5.15 14.48
N HIS A 275 -36.69 6.17 14.92
CA HIS A 275 -37.19 7.24 14.04
C HIS A 275 -36.67 8.65 14.39
N ILE A 276 -36.69 9.04 15.67
CA ILE A 276 -36.36 10.43 16.08
C ILE A 276 -34.93 10.85 15.68
N PRO A 277 -33.87 10.01 15.79
CA PRO A 277 -32.51 10.40 15.39
C PRO A 277 -32.37 10.75 13.90
N TRP A 278 -33.24 10.23 13.03
CA TRP A 278 -33.26 10.54 11.60
C TRP A 278 -34.32 11.59 11.24
N ALA A 279 -35.14 12.07 12.17
CA ALA A 279 -36.30 12.92 11.87
C ALA A 279 -35.94 14.26 11.18
N LEU A 280 -34.78 14.84 11.48
CA LEU A 280 -34.30 16.07 10.81
C LEU A 280 -33.73 15.81 9.39
N GLN A 281 -33.33 14.57 9.10
CA GLN A 281 -32.77 14.17 7.81
C GLN A 281 -33.21 12.74 7.43
N PRO A 282 -34.48 12.48 7.10
CA PRO A 282 -34.98 11.11 6.90
C PRO A 282 -34.24 10.35 5.78
N MET A 283 -33.78 11.08 4.75
CA MET A 283 -32.99 10.54 3.63
C MET A 283 -31.59 10.03 4.03
N SER A 284 -31.10 10.35 5.25
CA SER A 284 -29.81 9.85 5.74
C SER A 284 -29.88 8.41 6.30
N LYS A 285 -31.07 7.82 6.41
CA LYS A 285 -31.25 6.45 6.94
C LYS A 285 -30.98 5.41 5.84
N THR A 286 -29.90 4.64 6.00
CA THR A 286 -29.40 3.66 5.02
C THR A 286 -30.03 2.27 5.21
N ILE A 287 -29.83 1.37 4.25
CA ILE A 287 -30.20 -0.06 4.41
C ILE A 287 -29.54 -0.68 5.65
N GLY A 288 -28.32 -0.27 6.00
CA GLY A 288 -27.64 -0.71 7.22
C GLY A 288 -28.36 -0.28 8.48
N ASP A 289 -28.89 0.95 8.53
CA ASP A 289 -29.66 1.45 9.67
C ASP A 289 -30.99 0.71 9.86
N TYR A 290 -31.68 0.38 8.77
CA TYR A 290 -32.90 -0.45 8.82
C TYR A 290 -32.61 -1.90 9.20
N LEU A 291 -31.45 -2.45 8.81
CA LEU A 291 -31.00 -3.77 9.27
C LEU A 291 -30.66 -3.77 10.77
N GLN A 292 -30.07 -2.67 11.27
CA GLN A 292 -29.88 -2.46 12.70
C GLN A 292 -31.20 -2.30 13.48
N ASP A 293 -32.27 -1.74 12.88
CA ASP A 293 -33.59 -1.70 13.54
C ASP A 293 -34.06 -3.11 13.94
N ILE A 294 -33.92 -4.07 13.02
CA ILE A 294 -34.28 -5.48 13.25
C ILE A 294 -33.37 -6.11 14.32
N LEU A 295 -32.06 -5.82 14.30
CA LEU A 295 -31.13 -6.29 15.33
C LEU A 295 -31.46 -5.75 16.73
N CYS A 296 -31.96 -4.51 16.83
CA CYS A 296 -32.39 -3.93 18.11
C CYS A 296 -33.64 -4.63 18.68
N ASP A 297 -34.48 -5.25 17.84
CA ASP A 297 -35.70 -5.97 18.26
C ASP A 297 -35.44 -7.37 18.82
N ILE A 298 -34.33 -8.01 18.43
CA ILE A 298 -33.98 -9.39 18.77
C ILE A 298 -33.80 -9.63 20.29
N PRO A 299 -33.09 -8.78 21.07
CA PRO A 299 -32.97 -8.97 22.51
C PRO A 299 -34.32 -9.01 23.24
N GLY A 300 -35.29 -8.18 22.82
CA GLY A 300 -36.64 -8.19 23.36
C GLY A 300 -37.38 -9.48 23.07
N MET A 301 -37.31 -9.98 21.82
CA MET A 301 -37.88 -11.29 21.46
C MET A 301 -37.26 -12.45 22.26
N MET A 302 -35.95 -12.41 22.51
CA MET A 302 -35.26 -13.44 23.30
C MET A 302 -35.76 -13.46 24.75
N GLU A 303 -35.87 -12.29 25.38
CA GLU A 303 -36.40 -12.16 26.74
C GLU A 303 -37.89 -12.53 26.83
N ASP A 304 -38.71 -12.15 25.85
CA ASP A 304 -40.12 -12.53 25.78
C ASP A 304 -40.31 -14.06 25.64
N VAL A 305 -39.43 -14.75 24.87
CA VAL A 305 -39.42 -16.21 24.79
C VAL A 305 -39.01 -16.86 26.11
N ASP A 306 -37.94 -16.37 26.76
CA ASP A 306 -37.50 -16.87 28.06
C ASP A 306 -38.60 -16.76 29.12
N ASN A 307 -39.27 -15.59 29.17
CA ASN A 307 -40.40 -15.35 30.06
C ASN A 307 -41.56 -16.35 29.83
N ILE A 308 -41.83 -16.77 28.59
CA ILE A 308 -42.84 -17.81 28.30
C ILE A 308 -42.40 -19.19 28.80
N PHE A 309 -41.12 -19.55 28.63
CA PHE A 309 -40.56 -20.80 29.17
C PHE A 309 -40.63 -20.85 30.70
N GLU A 310 -40.29 -19.75 31.39
CA GLU A 310 -40.37 -19.66 32.84
C GLU A 310 -41.82 -19.66 33.35
N ALA A 311 -42.72 -18.88 32.73
CA ALA A 311 -44.11 -18.73 33.16
C ALA A 311 -45.00 -19.96 32.88
N LYS A 312 -44.55 -20.90 32.04
CA LYS A 312 -45.24 -22.16 31.66
C LYS A 312 -46.63 -22.04 31.02
N SER A 313 -47.18 -20.83 30.84
CA SER A 313 -48.40 -20.62 30.05
C SER A 313 -48.61 -19.17 29.62
N CYS A 314 -48.57 -18.89 28.31
CA CYS A 314 -49.40 -17.86 27.67
C CYS A 314 -49.44 -18.02 26.14
N SER A 315 -50.57 -18.43 25.58
CA SER A 315 -50.77 -18.51 24.12
C SER A 315 -50.80 -17.14 23.44
N VAL A 316 -51.29 -16.12 24.14
CA VAL A 316 -51.37 -14.73 23.64
C VAL A 316 -49.98 -14.14 23.43
N SER A 317 -49.05 -14.37 24.37
CA SER A 317 -47.66 -13.90 24.25
C SER A 317 -46.93 -14.61 23.11
N ALA A 318 -47.13 -15.93 22.94
CA ALA A 318 -46.53 -16.68 21.84
C ALA A 318 -46.99 -16.17 20.46
N ASN A 319 -48.29 -15.87 20.31
CA ASN A 319 -48.83 -15.28 19.08
C ASN A 319 -48.21 -13.90 18.77
N PHE A 320 -48.01 -13.05 19.79
CA PHE A 320 -47.40 -11.73 19.62
C PHE A 320 -45.94 -11.82 19.15
N ILE A 321 -45.14 -12.71 19.76
CA ILE A 321 -43.76 -12.97 19.31
C ILE A 321 -43.75 -13.53 17.88
N SER A 322 -44.66 -14.46 17.54
CA SER A 322 -44.78 -15.00 16.19
C SER A 322 -45.08 -13.91 15.14
N GLN A 323 -45.91 -12.92 15.48
CA GLN A 323 -46.18 -11.76 14.63
C GLN A 323 -44.96 -10.84 14.50
N LYS A 324 -44.25 -10.54 15.61
CA LYS A 324 -43.01 -9.73 15.59
C LYS A 324 -41.93 -10.41 14.73
N LEU A 325 -41.75 -11.73 14.88
CA LEU A 325 -40.85 -12.54 14.06
C LEU A 325 -41.20 -12.50 12.57
N GLN A 326 -42.49 -12.68 12.22
CA GLN A 326 -42.94 -12.63 10.83
C GLN A 326 -42.65 -11.25 10.21
N ALA A 327 -43.00 -10.16 10.90
CA ALA A 327 -42.73 -8.80 10.44
C ALA A 327 -41.21 -8.56 10.23
N SER A 328 -40.37 -9.02 11.16
CA SER A 328 -38.91 -8.93 11.01
C SER A 328 -38.37 -9.76 9.84
N PHE A 329 -38.91 -10.96 9.57
CA PHE A 329 -38.54 -11.73 8.38
C PHE A 329 -38.96 -11.05 7.07
N GLU A 330 -40.18 -10.50 7.02
CA GLU A 330 -40.69 -9.77 5.85
C GLU A 330 -39.85 -8.50 5.57
N GLN A 331 -39.54 -7.72 6.61
CA GLN A 331 -38.68 -6.55 6.52
C GLN A 331 -37.25 -6.94 6.09
N LEU A 332 -36.66 -7.98 6.69
CA LEU A 332 -35.31 -8.44 6.35
C LEU A 332 -35.20 -8.89 4.89
N ASN A 333 -36.20 -9.62 4.39
CA ASN A 333 -36.27 -10.04 3.00
C ASN A 333 -36.46 -8.86 2.04
N SER A 334 -37.31 -7.89 2.38
CA SER A 334 -37.51 -6.65 1.60
C SER A 334 -36.22 -5.81 1.50
N LEU A 335 -35.50 -5.66 2.62
CA LEU A 335 -34.18 -5.02 2.65
C LEU A 335 -33.15 -5.80 1.81
N ARG A 336 -33.17 -7.14 1.87
CA ARG A 336 -32.27 -7.99 1.08
C ARG A 336 -32.51 -7.88 -0.43
N ILE A 337 -33.77 -7.78 -0.85
CA ILE A 337 -34.15 -7.52 -2.26
C ILE A 337 -33.67 -6.14 -2.71
N SER A 338 -33.92 -5.11 -1.89
CA SER A 338 -33.50 -3.73 -2.15
C SER A 338 -31.98 -3.60 -2.26
N TRP A 339 -31.25 -4.29 -1.37
CA TRP A 339 -29.80 -4.39 -1.41
C TRP A 339 -29.28 -5.04 -2.70
N ASN A 340 -29.86 -6.18 -3.11
CA ASN A 340 -29.46 -6.84 -4.37
C ASN A 340 -29.72 -5.96 -5.60
N PHE A 341 -30.74 -5.10 -5.56
CA PHE A 341 -31.08 -4.17 -6.63
C PHE A 341 -30.10 -2.98 -6.72
N LEU A 342 -29.71 -2.41 -5.58
CA LEU A 342 -28.71 -1.33 -5.54
C LEU A 342 -27.28 -1.82 -5.81
N HIS A 343 -26.99 -3.09 -5.52
CA HIS A 343 -25.65 -3.69 -5.59
C HIS A 343 -25.61 -4.93 -6.50
N PRO A 344 -25.93 -4.77 -7.81
CA PRO A 344 -25.91 -5.88 -8.74
C PRO A 344 -24.48 -6.44 -8.87
N GLN A 345 -24.36 -7.77 -8.96
CA GLN A 345 -23.09 -8.51 -9.07
C GLN A 345 -22.09 -8.33 -7.89
N SER A 346 -22.48 -7.67 -6.79
CA SER A 346 -21.61 -7.49 -5.61
C SER A 346 -21.32 -8.77 -4.80
N CYS A 347 -21.93 -9.90 -5.17
CA CYS A 347 -21.63 -11.23 -4.62
C CYS A 347 -21.75 -12.27 -5.73
N TRP A 348 -20.73 -13.14 -5.89
CA TRP A 348 -20.74 -14.26 -6.83
C TRP A 348 -20.13 -15.53 -6.21
N ARG A 349 -20.44 -16.69 -6.81
CA ARG A 349 -19.92 -18.00 -6.40
C ARG A 349 -18.67 -18.34 -7.22
N GLN A 350 -17.63 -18.82 -6.55
CA GLN A 350 -16.42 -19.35 -7.19
C GLN A 350 -16.21 -20.81 -6.76
N SER A 351 -16.01 -21.70 -7.73
CA SER A 351 -15.60 -23.09 -7.47
C SER A 351 -14.19 -23.12 -6.90
N ARG A 352 -13.92 -23.99 -5.91
CA ARG A 352 -12.60 -24.12 -5.29
C ARG A 352 -11.53 -24.43 -6.36
N VAL A 353 -10.54 -23.56 -6.49
CA VAL A 353 -9.24 -23.93 -7.07
C VAL A 353 -8.53 -24.79 -6.02
N ARG A 354 -7.87 -25.87 -6.45
CA ARG A 354 -7.08 -26.72 -5.54
C ARG A 354 -5.89 -25.92 -4.99
N GLU A 355 -5.47 -26.28 -3.77
CA GLU A 355 -4.36 -25.70 -2.97
C GLU A 355 -4.75 -24.59 -1.97
N LEU A 356 -5.29 -25.05 -0.84
CA LEU A 356 -5.30 -24.33 0.45
C LEU A 356 -5.01 -25.37 1.57
N PRO A 357 -4.26 -25.04 2.64
CA PRO A 357 -3.91 -25.99 3.70
C PRO A 357 -5.11 -26.59 4.43
N GLU A 358 -4.90 -27.76 5.05
CA GLU A 358 -5.93 -28.72 5.52
C GLU A 358 -6.85 -28.24 6.68
N LEU A 359 -6.83 -26.97 7.06
CA LEU A 359 -7.53 -26.47 8.26
C LEU A 359 -9.06 -26.27 8.13
N TYR A 360 -9.65 -26.46 6.94
CA TYR A 360 -11.09 -26.20 6.71
C TYR A 360 -11.90 -27.46 6.44
N HIS A 361 -12.61 -27.93 7.47
CA HIS A 361 -13.56 -29.04 7.39
C HIS A 361 -14.72 -28.78 6.40
N GLY A 362 -14.61 -29.34 5.20
CA GLY A 362 -15.60 -30.28 4.65
C GLY A 362 -17.01 -29.85 4.24
N THR A 363 -17.55 -28.67 4.62
CA THR A 363 -19.01 -28.39 4.46
C THR A 363 -19.39 -27.32 3.42
N LEU A 364 -18.43 -26.61 2.83
CA LEU A 364 -18.68 -25.58 1.81
C LEU A 364 -17.96 -25.90 0.49
N GLU A 365 -18.69 -26.46 -0.47
CA GLU A 365 -18.20 -26.83 -1.81
C GLU A 365 -17.85 -25.63 -2.71
N GLN A 366 -18.38 -24.43 -2.40
CA GLN A 366 -18.20 -23.21 -3.19
C GLN A 366 -17.81 -22.03 -2.28
N GLY A 367 -16.87 -21.21 -2.72
CA GLY A 367 -16.55 -19.93 -2.09
C GLY A 367 -17.51 -18.84 -2.54
N LEU A 368 -17.80 -17.87 -1.66
CA LEU A 368 -18.46 -16.62 -2.01
C LEU A 368 -17.42 -15.51 -2.11
N CYS A 369 -17.47 -14.77 -3.20
CA CYS A 369 -16.62 -13.61 -3.46
C CYS A 369 -17.49 -12.35 -3.52
N PHE A 370 -16.91 -11.21 -3.13
CA PHE A 370 -17.61 -9.93 -3.04
C PHE A 370 -16.84 -8.84 -3.79
N SER A 371 -17.54 -7.79 -4.22
CA SER A 371 -16.93 -6.64 -4.91
C SER A 371 -15.95 -5.86 -4.03
N ASP A 372 -16.28 -5.80 -2.74
CA ASP A 372 -15.58 -5.02 -1.71
C ASP A 372 -15.97 -5.53 -0.31
N LEU A 373 -15.25 -5.04 0.70
CA LEU A 373 -15.41 -5.44 2.09
C LEU A 373 -16.73 -4.96 2.71
N GLU A 374 -17.27 -3.82 2.27
CA GLU A 374 -18.53 -3.27 2.80
C GLU A 374 -19.72 -4.17 2.42
N ARG A 375 -19.80 -4.58 1.13
CA ARG A 375 -20.83 -5.54 0.68
C ARG A 375 -20.69 -6.90 1.34
N ALA A 376 -19.47 -7.35 1.64
CA ALA A 376 -19.24 -8.58 2.38
C ALA A 376 -19.75 -8.50 3.83
N ILE A 377 -19.48 -7.39 4.53
CA ILE A 377 -19.96 -7.15 5.91
C ILE A 377 -21.48 -7.07 5.96
N GLU A 378 -22.11 -6.25 5.10
CA GLU A 378 -23.57 -6.16 5.02
C GLU A 378 -24.20 -7.53 4.75
N PHE A 379 -23.63 -8.33 3.83
CA PHE A 379 -24.07 -9.69 3.57
C PHE A 379 -23.98 -10.60 4.81
N VAL A 380 -22.88 -10.53 5.57
CA VAL A 380 -22.74 -11.27 6.84
C VAL A 380 -23.82 -10.83 7.83
N TYR A 381 -24.05 -9.53 8.00
CA TYR A 381 -25.10 -9.00 8.87
C TYR A 381 -26.50 -9.53 8.48
N PHE A 382 -26.86 -9.52 7.20
CA PHE A 382 -28.13 -10.08 6.72
C PHE A 382 -28.32 -11.55 7.15
N ASN A 383 -27.29 -12.38 6.97
CA ASN A 383 -27.35 -13.80 7.30
C ASN A 383 -27.37 -14.04 8.82
N THR A 384 -26.58 -13.28 9.60
CA THR A 384 -26.56 -13.36 11.07
C THR A 384 -27.92 -12.97 11.66
N THR A 385 -28.53 -11.87 11.20
CA THR A 385 -29.89 -11.48 11.61
C THR A 385 -30.91 -12.57 11.29
N HIS A 386 -30.83 -13.16 10.09
CA HIS A 386 -31.70 -14.27 9.67
C HIS A 386 -31.53 -15.50 10.59
N LEU A 387 -30.30 -15.91 10.89
CA LEU A 387 -30.01 -17.04 11.79
C LEU A 387 -30.53 -16.81 13.22
N LEU A 388 -30.39 -15.60 13.76
CA LEU A 388 -30.90 -15.25 15.09
C LEU A 388 -32.44 -15.33 15.13
N LEU A 389 -33.13 -14.78 14.14
CA LEU A 389 -34.61 -14.89 14.03
C LEU A 389 -35.06 -16.35 13.90
N HIS A 390 -34.36 -17.18 13.12
CA HIS A 390 -34.65 -18.62 13.02
C HIS A 390 -34.38 -19.36 14.33
N SER A 391 -33.36 -18.99 15.09
CA SER A 391 -33.09 -19.56 16.42
C SER A 391 -34.25 -19.29 17.39
N ILE A 392 -34.79 -18.08 17.40
CA ILE A 392 -35.95 -17.70 18.25
C ILE A 392 -37.19 -18.45 17.79
N LEU A 393 -37.44 -18.54 16.47
CA LEU A 393 -38.55 -19.33 15.91
C LEU A 393 -38.44 -20.82 16.29
N GLY A 394 -37.23 -21.39 16.28
CA GLY A 394 -36.97 -22.76 16.72
C GLY A 394 -37.29 -22.98 18.20
N GLN A 395 -36.87 -22.05 19.07
CA GLN A 395 -37.23 -22.07 20.50
C GLN A 395 -38.74 -21.98 20.70
N LEU A 396 -39.42 -21.06 20.01
CA LEU A 396 -40.88 -20.90 20.08
C LEU A 396 -41.63 -22.17 19.60
N LYS A 397 -41.15 -22.83 18.54
CA LYS A 397 -41.69 -24.11 18.04
C LYS A 397 -41.49 -25.29 19.00
N SER A 398 -40.52 -25.22 19.91
CA SER A 398 -40.27 -26.27 20.91
C SER A 398 -41.17 -26.21 22.15
N LEU A 399 -42.06 -25.21 22.24
CA LEU A 399 -43.02 -25.09 23.35
C LEU A 399 -44.05 -26.23 23.32
N PRO A 400 -44.40 -26.81 24.49
CA PRO A 400 -45.18 -28.06 24.56
C PRO A 400 -46.65 -27.95 24.12
N ASN A 401 -47.19 -26.75 23.89
CA ASN A 401 -48.52 -26.51 23.33
C ASN A 401 -48.40 -25.89 21.93
N SER A 402 -48.03 -26.70 20.94
CA SER A 402 -47.69 -26.28 19.57
C SER A 402 -48.88 -25.76 18.72
N SER A 403 -50.06 -25.55 19.30
CA SER A 403 -51.27 -25.06 18.61
C SER A 403 -51.28 -23.55 18.33
N CYS A 404 -50.18 -22.84 18.60
CA CYS A 404 -50.10 -21.37 18.56
C CYS A 404 -48.94 -20.83 17.71
N VAL A 405 -48.38 -21.64 16.81
CA VAL A 405 -47.38 -21.17 15.83
C VAL A 405 -47.97 -21.34 14.43
N PHE A 406 -48.11 -20.25 13.69
CA PHE A 406 -48.52 -20.31 12.27
C PHE A 406 -47.43 -20.97 11.43
N ASP A 407 -47.83 -21.71 10.38
CA ASP A 407 -46.94 -22.26 9.35
C ASP A 407 -46.38 -21.15 8.43
N ALA A 408 -45.61 -20.24 9.02
CA ALA A 408 -44.81 -19.25 8.31
C ALA A 408 -43.42 -19.83 7.99
N VAL A 409 -43.04 -19.69 6.71
CA VAL A 409 -41.80 -20.16 6.06
C VAL A 409 -41.76 -21.67 5.71
N PRO A 410 -41.69 -22.04 4.41
CA PRO A 410 -41.54 -23.43 3.98
C PRO A 410 -40.18 -24.00 4.38
N SER A 411 -40.20 -25.21 4.94
CA SER A 411 -39.01 -25.93 5.41
C SER A 411 -38.04 -26.29 4.29
N ARG A 412 -36.85 -25.67 4.29
CA ARG A 412 -35.64 -26.24 3.67
C ARG A 412 -34.64 -26.62 4.76
N SER A 413 -34.50 -27.93 4.95
CA SER A 413 -33.43 -28.67 5.68
C SER A 413 -32.84 -27.99 6.92
N LEU A 414 -33.23 -28.49 8.11
CA LEU A 414 -32.94 -27.89 9.42
C LEU A 414 -31.68 -28.48 10.12
N ASP A 415 -30.78 -29.12 9.37
CA ASP A 415 -29.75 -30.04 9.90
C ASP A 415 -28.39 -29.40 10.31
N GLN A 416 -28.34 -28.09 10.59
CA GLN A 416 -27.10 -27.39 11.00
C GLN A 416 -27.28 -26.45 12.21
N VAL A 417 -28.12 -26.83 13.18
CA VAL A 417 -28.50 -25.97 14.34
C VAL A 417 -27.98 -26.50 15.69
N TYR A 418 -26.79 -27.09 15.72
CA TYR A 418 -26.10 -27.39 16.99
C TYR A 418 -25.10 -26.27 17.35
N GLN A 419 -24.95 -26.00 18.66
CA GLN A 419 -23.99 -25.07 19.30
C GLN A 419 -24.34 -23.56 19.28
N ILE A 420 -25.53 -23.19 19.77
CA ILE A 420 -25.96 -21.78 19.98
C ILE A 420 -25.05 -20.99 20.95
N ALA A 421 -24.36 -21.65 21.90
CA ALA A 421 -23.35 -20.99 22.75
C ALA A 421 -22.04 -20.67 22.00
N GLU A 422 -21.70 -21.47 21.00
CA GLU A 422 -20.57 -21.17 20.12
C GLU A 422 -20.96 -20.09 19.11
N VAL A 423 -22.19 -20.03 18.61
CA VAL A 423 -22.64 -18.95 17.70
C VAL A 423 -22.51 -17.56 18.35
N PHE A 424 -22.82 -17.40 19.64
CA PHE A 424 -22.62 -16.12 20.33
C PHE A 424 -21.13 -15.75 20.48
N SER A 425 -20.32 -16.73 20.87
CA SER A 425 -18.86 -16.56 20.92
C SER A 425 -18.33 -16.23 19.52
N LEU A 426 -18.75 -16.98 18.51
CA LEU A 426 -18.45 -16.81 17.09
C LEU A 426 -19.01 -15.53 16.51
N ILE A 427 -20.03 -14.85 17.01
CA ILE A 427 -20.42 -13.54 16.43
C ILE A 427 -19.43 -12.45 16.86
N VAL A 428 -19.06 -12.42 18.15
CA VAL A 428 -18.06 -11.47 18.65
C VAL A 428 -16.66 -11.83 18.12
N ILE A 429 -16.33 -13.12 18.12
CA ILE A 429 -15.10 -13.68 17.54
C ILE A 429 -15.12 -13.56 16.01
N MET A 430 -16.25 -13.64 15.30
CA MET A 430 -16.32 -13.41 13.85
C MET A 430 -16.54 -11.95 13.46
N GLN A 431 -16.57 -11.01 14.40
CA GLN A 431 -16.45 -9.59 14.08
C GLN A 431 -15.03 -9.08 14.36
N LEU A 432 -14.40 -9.53 15.45
CA LEU A 432 -13.01 -9.16 15.76
C LEU A 432 -12.01 -10.16 15.22
N LYS A 433 -12.10 -11.45 15.57
CA LYS A 433 -11.25 -12.46 14.91
C LYS A 433 -11.56 -12.65 13.44
N THR A 434 -12.74 -12.44 12.85
CA THR A 434 -12.81 -12.47 11.35
C THR A 434 -12.01 -11.31 10.73
N PHE A 435 -11.81 -10.19 11.43
CA PHE A 435 -10.78 -9.23 10.99
C PHE A 435 -9.37 -9.75 11.28
N THR A 436 -9.11 -10.29 12.47
CA THR A 436 -7.83 -10.95 12.79
C THR A 436 -7.55 -12.21 11.95
N PHE A 437 -8.52 -12.82 11.25
CA PHE A 437 -8.44 -14.07 10.46
C PHE A 437 -8.72 -13.88 8.96
N LEU A 438 -9.37 -12.79 8.51
CA LEU A 438 -9.27 -12.36 7.11
C LEU A 438 -7.95 -11.63 6.88
N PHE A 439 -7.42 -10.93 7.89
CA PHE A 439 -6.02 -10.50 7.88
C PHE A 439 -5.03 -11.56 8.40
N ALA A 440 -5.41 -12.55 9.24
CA ALA A 440 -4.58 -13.78 9.37
C ALA A 440 -4.78 -14.79 8.23
N ALA A 441 -5.66 -14.53 7.27
CA ALA A 441 -5.57 -15.13 5.93
C ALA A 441 -4.57 -14.38 5.04
N GLN A 442 -4.25 -13.11 5.34
CA GLN A 442 -3.00 -12.46 4.90
C GLN A 442 -1.79 -12.81 5.79
N THR A 443 -2.00 -13.43 6.95
CA THR A 443 -0.99 -14.25 7.66
C THR A 443 -1.25 -15.75 7.45
N ALA A 444 -1.65 -16.14 6.23
CA ALA A 444 -1.02 -17.32 5.66
C ALA A 444 0.48 -17.13 5.88
N VAL A 445 1.09 -17.99 6.72
CA VAL A 445 2.45 -17.88 7.28
C VAL A 445 3.33 -17.11 6.31
N ALA A 446 3.62 -15.84 6.61
CA ALA A 446 4.06 -14.85 5.62
C ALA A 446 5.16 -15.48 4.76
N SER A 447 4.78 -15.94 3.57
CA SER A 447 5.62 -16.84 2.81
C SER A 447 6.67 -15.95 2.17
N GLN A 448 7.80 -15.80 2.85
CA GLN A 448 8.89 -15.00 2.34
C GLN A 448 9.22 -15.48 0.93
N VAL A 449 9.46 -14.56 -0.01
CA VAL A 449 9.81 -14.96 -1.37
C VAL A 449 11.03 -15.87 -1.31
N LYS A 450 10.99 -16.99 -2.04
CA LYS A 450 12.02 -18.02 -1.90
C LYS A 450 13.41 -17.56 -2.37
N TRP A 451 13.45 -16.52 -3.21
CA TRP A 451 14.65 -16.08 -3.91
C TRP A 451 14.85 -14.57 -3.75
N ALA A 452 15.94 -14.21 -3.07
CA ALA A 452 16.32 -12.84 -2.75
C ALA A 452 17.78 -12.61 -3.15
N GLY A 453 18.06 -11.49 -3.81
CA GLY A 453 19.31 -11.35 -4.52
C GLY A 453 19.79 -9.95 -4.80
N VAL A 454 20.94 -9.89 -5.47
CA VAL A 454 21.57 -8.67 -5.99
C VAL A 454 22.04 -8.88 -7.42
N ASN A 455 22.21 -7.78 -8.14
CA ASN A 455 22.76 -7.80 -9.49
C ASN A 455 24.30 -7.77 -9.44
N LEU A 456 24.91 -8.49 -10.37
CA LEU A 456 26.34 -8.62 -10.58
C LEU A 456 26.65 -8.21 -12.02
N PHE A 457 27.56 -7.25 -12.21
CA PHE A 457 28.11 -6.92 -13.51
C PHE A 457 29.13 -8.02 -13.89
N GLY A 458 28.67 -8.94 -14.73
CA GLY A 458 29.54 -9.86 -15.46
C GLY A 458 30.23 -9.13 -16.63
N PRO A 459 30.27 -9.70 -17.84
CA PRO A 459 30.87 -9.06 -19.01
C PRO A 459 30.02 -7.92 -19.61
N ALA A 460 29.27 -7.14 -18.82
CA ALA A 460 28.42 -6.02 -19.28
C ALA A 460 29.04 -4.62 -19.06
N ASN A 461 30.31 -4.51 -18.67
CA ASN A 461 30.92 -3.26 -18.18
C ASN A 461 31.16 -2.14 -19.23
N ASP A 462 30.98 -2.37 -20.53
CA ASP A 462 31.17 -1.32 -21.54
C ASP A 462 29.85 -0.63 -21.91
N VAL A 463 29.56 0.46 -21.19
CA VAL A 463 28.37 1.33 -21.40
C VAL A 463 28.20 1.84 -22.83
N ASN A 464 29.25 1.88 -23.66
CA ASN A 464 29.15 2.27 -25.07
C ASN A 464 28.64 1.11 -25.96
N ILE A 465 28.91 -0.13 -25.57
CA ILE A 465 28.41 -1.35 -26.23
C ILE A 465 26.94 -1.63 -25.86
N LEU A 466 26.51 -1.21 -24.66
CA LEU A 466 25.12 -1.33 -24.19
C LEU A 466 24.11 -0.50 -25.00
N GLY A 467 24.57 0.44 -25.84
CA GLY A 467 23.72 1.17 -26.77
C GLY A 467 22.82 2.23 -26.11
N SER A 468 23.35 3.44 -25.91
CA SER A 468 22.59 4.67 -25.60
C SER A 468 21.73 4.70 -24.32
N ALA A 469 21.77 3.68 -23.46
CA ALA A 469 20.83 3.52 -22.36
C ALA A 469 20.87 4.62 -21.28
N TYR A 470 22.05 5.19 -20.95
CA TYR A 470 22.16 6.20 -19.89
C TYR A 470 22.99 7.43 -20.27
N ASN A 471 22.29 8.58 -20.22
CA ASN A 471 22.76 9.96 -20.20
C ASN A 471 23.48 10.58 -21.43
N THR A 472 22.86 11.66 -21.90
CA THR A 472 23.33 12.65 -22.89
C THR A 472 23.68 12.15 -24.29
N PHE A 473 22.84 12.61 -25.23
CA PHE A 473 22.97 12.69 -26.69
C PHE A 473 24.28 13.36 -27.22
N LEU A 474 25.44 12.93 -26.74
CA LEU A 474 26.74 13.55 -27.04
C LEU A 474 27.69 12.66 -27.84
N ASP A 475 27.59 11.33 -27.74
CA ASP A 475 28.30 10.42 -28.64
C ASP A 475 27.31 9.67 -29.55
N LEU A 476 27.29 10.08 -30.81
CA LEU A 476 26.45 9.53 -31.89
C LEU A 476 27.06 8.24 -32.50
N SER A 477 28.09 7.66 -31.87
CA SER A 477 28.80 6.51 -32.42
C SER A 477 28.19 5.16 -32.00
N CYS A 478 27.43 4.57 -32.92
CA CYS A 478 27.01 3.16 -32.88
C CYS A 478 28.18 2.20 -33.14
N LYS A 479 29.31 2.39 -32.45
CA LYS A 479 30.55 1.62 -32.61
C LYS A 479 30.92 0.96 -31.29
N PRO A 480 31.42 -0.29 -31.31
CA PRO A 480 32.04 -0.86 -30.13
C PRO A 480 33.23 -0.01 -29.68
N SER A 481 33.21 0.42 -28.43
CA SER A 481 34.44 0.63 -27.68
C SER A 481 35.10 -0.74 -27.47
N TYR A 482 36.42 -0.79 -27.44
CA TYR A 482 37.18 -1.97 -27.02
C TYR A 482 38.05 -1.63 -25.79
N HIS A 483 37.65 -0.60 -25.04
CA HIS A 483 38.40 -0.16 -23.88
C HIS A 483 37.99 -0.94 -22.62
N SER A 484 38.94 -1.77 -22.19
CA SER A 484 39.02 -2.45 -20.88
C SER A 484 37.93 -3.47 -20.53
N TYR A 485 38.28 -4.76 -20.70
CA TYR A 485 38.01 -5.73 -19.63
C TYR A 485 38.80 -5.29 -18.39
N PRO A 486 38.13 -5.14 -17.26
CA PRO A 486 37.96 -6.31 -16.39
C PRO A 486 36.50 -6.71 -16.21
N TYR A 487 36.32 -8.02 -16.07
CA TYR A 487 35.17 -8.64 -15.42
C TYR A 487 35.09 -8.09 -13.98
N ILE A 488 33.99 -7.43 -13.60
CA ILE A 488 33.90 -6.74 -12.31
C ILE A 488 33.69 -7.73 -11.17
N ASN A 489 32.60 -8.51 -11.19
CA ASN A 489 32.20 -9.29 -10.02
C ASN A 489 32.75 -10.72 -10.02
N THR A 490 33.82 -10.88 -9.25
CA THR A 490 34.50 -12.15 -8.96
C THR A 490 33.62 -13.13 -8.15
N VAL A 491 34.11 -14.37 -7.98
CA VAL A 491 33.44 -15.34 -7.10
C VAL A 491 33.47 -14.86 -5.65
N GLU A 492 34.53 -14.15 -5.26
CA GLU A 492 34.72 -13.52 -3.96
C GLU A 492 33.68 -12.42 -3.70
N ASP A 493 33.36 -11.60 -4.71
CA ASP A 493 32.29 -10.59 -4.60
C ASP A 493 30.94 -11.26 -4.38
N TYR A 494 30.60 -12.28 -5.18
CA TYR A 494 29.39 -13.09 -4.98
C TYR A 494 29.34 -13.70 -3.57
N LYS A 495 30.44 -14.30 -3.10
CA LYS A 495 30.52 -14.91 -1.76
C LYS A 495 30.24 -13.89 -0.65
N SER A 496 30.74 -12.65 -0.79
CA SER A 496 30.49 -11.59 0.19
C SER A 496 29.00 -11.24 0.37
N TRP A 497 28.19 -11.40 -0.68
CA TRP A 497 26.73 -11.28 -0.63
C TRP A 497 26.07 -12.57 -0.16
N HIS A 498 26.53 -13.73 -0.62
CA HIS A 498 25.98 -15.02 -0.21
C HIS A 498 26.10 -15.26 1.31
N ASP A 499 27.22 -14.84 1.91
CA ASP A 499 27.46 -14.89 3.36
C ASP A 499 26.49 -14.00 4.17
N LYS A 500 25.69 -13.15 3.51
CA LYS A 500 24.59 -12.39 4.13
C LYS A 500 23.22 -13.06 4.00
N GLY A 501 23.12 -14.21 3.33
CA GLY A 501 21.87 -14.94 3.10
C GLY A 501 21.24 -14.74 1.71
N PHE A 502 21.84 -13.93 0.84
CA PHE A 502 21.35 -13.81 -0.54
C PHE A 502 21.56 -15.13 -1.31
N ASN A 503 20.55 -15.54 -2.08
CA ASN A 503 20.48 -16.86 -2.73
C ASN A 503 20.07 -16.79 -4.22
N LEU A 504 19.83 -15.58 -4.74
CA LEU A 504 19.54 -15.30 -6.15
C LEU A 504 20.56 -14.27 -6.66
N PHE A 505 21.11 -14.47 -7.85
CA PHE A 505 22.14 -13.57 -8.39
C PHE A 505 21.94 -13.35 -9.88
N ARG A 506 21.83 -12.10 -10.29
CA ARG A 506 21.62 -11.71 -11.69
C ARG A 506 22.91 -11.26 -12.32
N ILE A 507 23.38 -12.01 -13.31
CA ILE A 507 24.65 -11.79 -13.99
C ILE A 507 24.36 -11.06 -15.30
N ALA A 508 24.61 -9.75 -15.33
CA ALA A 508 24.48 -8.93 -16.52
C ALA A 508 25.60 -9.26 -17.53
N MET A 509 25.22 -9.54 -18.79
CA MET A 509 26.13 -9.89 -19.87
C MET A 509 25.79 -9.12 -21.15
N ALA A 510 26.74 -8.39 -21.74
CA ALA A 510 26.53 -7.80 -23.05
C ALA A 510 26.56 -8.88 -24.15
N TRP A 511 25.58 -8.90 -25.05
CA TRP A 511 25.47 -9.85 -26.17
C TRP A 511 26.74 -9.85 -27.01
N GLN A 512 27.27 -8.67 -27.37
CA GLN A 512 28.51 -8.52 -28.15
C GLN A 512 29.76 -9.09 -27.45
N HIS A 513 29.69 -9.31 -26.13
CA HIS A 513 30.74 -9.94 -25.34
C HIS A 513 30.51 -11.45 -25.16
N VAL A 514 29.26 -11.90 -25.06
CA VAL A 514 28.89 -13.32 -25.08
C VAL A 514 29.14 -13.95 -26.46
N GLN A 515 28.90 -13.19 -27.53
CA GLN A 515 29.00 -13.62 -28.93
C GLN A 515 29.55 -12.42 -29.74
N THR A 516 30.76 -12.52 -30.29
CA THR A 516 31.45 -11.36 -30.92
C THR A 516 30.93 -10.98 -32.31
N SER A 517 30.06 -11.80 -32.89
CA SER A 517 29.40 -11.55 -34.17
C SER A 517 28.05 -12.29 -34.21
N LEU A 518 27.00 -11.65 -34.73
CA LEU A 518 25.68 -12.27 -34.93
C LEU A 518 25.82 -13.65 -35.61
N GLY A 519 25.21 -14.69 -35.04
CA GLY A 519 25.32 -16.08 -35.54
C GLY A 519 26.63 -16.81 -35.22
N GLY A 520 27.63 -16.12 -34.68
CA GLY A 520 28.97 -16.67 -34.39
C GLY A 520 29.02 -17.64 -33.21
N SER A 521 30.20 -18.19 -32.92
CA SER A 521 30.42 -18.95 -31.67
C SER A 521 30.30 -18.06 -30.44
N LEU A 522 30.05 -18.66 -29.27
CA LEU A 522 30.23 -17.96 -28.00
C LEU A 522 31.72 -17.60 -27.80
N ASN A 523 31.98 -16.53 -27.05
CA ASN A 523 33.33 -16.14 -26.68
C ASN A 523 33.76 -16.93 -25.43
N GLU A 524 34.48 -18.03 -25.64
CA GLU A 524 34.86 -18.96 -24.56
C GLU A 524 35.64 -18.28 -23.42
N THR A 525 36.52 -17.32 -23.71
CA THR A 525 37.26 -16.57 -22.66
C THR A 525 36.32 -15.86 -21.69
N ASN A 526 35.22 -15.29 -22.20
CA ASN A 526 34.23 -14.59 -21.39
C ASN A 526 33.28 -15.57 -20.71
N MET A 527 32.87 -16.62 -21.44
CA MET A 527 31.99 -17.64 -20.89
C MET A 527 32.66 -18.44 -19.78
N GLU A 528 33.97 -18.70 -19.83
CA GLU A 528 34.72 -19.34 -18.73
C GLU A 528 34.65 -18.55 -17.40
N ALA A 529 34.53 -17.23 -17.45
CA ALA A 529 34.35 -16.40 -16.25
C ALA A 529 32.91 -16.53 -15.71
N VAL A 530 31.91 -16.46 -16.59
CA VAL A 530 30.50 -16.65 -16.24
C VAL A 530 30.25 -18.08 -15.71
N ASP A 531 30.82 -19.10 -16.34
CA ASP A 531 30.71 -20.50 -15.94
C ASP A 531 31.20 -20.71 -14.50
N LYS A 532 32.32 -20.08 -14.11
CA LYS A 532 32.86 -20.16 -12.74
C LYS A 532 31.90 -19.55 -11.73
N LEU A 533 31.33 -18.38 -12.04
CA LEU A 533 30.38 -17.70 -11.17
C LEU A 533 29.05 -18.46 -11.06
N VAL A 534 28.47 -18.88 -12.19
CA VAL A 534 27.26 -19.73 -12.24
C VAL A 534 27.48 -21.02 -11.46
N LYS A 535 28.64 -21.67 -11.61
CA LYS A 535 28.95 -22.89 -10.86
C LYS A 535 28.98 -22.62 -9.35
N ALA A 536 29.67 -21.57 -8.90
CA ALA A 536 29.71 -21.21 -7.47
C ALA A 536 28.29 -20.99 -6.91
N ILE A 537 27.52 -20.07 -7.51
CA ILE A 537 26.14 -19.76 -7.11
C ILE A 537 25.27 -21.03 -7.01
N THR A 538 25.38 -21.91 -8.00
CA THR A 538 24.48 -23.07 -8.11
C THR A 538 24.96 -24.29 -7.30
N ASP A 539 26.26 -24.45 -7.05
CA ASP A 539 26.81 -25.41 -6.09
C ASP A 539 26.31 -25.09 -4.67
N ASP A 540 26.36 -23.82 -4.27
CA ASP A 540 25.96 -23.30 -2.95
C ASP A 540 24.43 -23.31 -2.71
N GLY A 541 23.63 -23.83 -3.66
CA GLY A 541 22.18 -23.95 -3.53
C GLY A 541 21.37 -22.83 -4.17
N GLY A 542 22.01 -21.71 -4.53
CA GLY A 542 21.38 -20.54 -5.14
C GLY A 542 20.95 -20.71 -6.60
N GLN A 543 20.36 -19.66 -7.16
CA GLN A 543 20.00 -19.56 -8.57
C GLN A 543 20.73 -18.40 -9.25
N ALA A 544 21.16 -18.63 -10.48
CA ALA A 544 21.86 -17.65 -11.31
C ALA A 544 20.96 -17.24 -12.48
N ILE A 545 20.61 -15.96 -12.57
CA ILE A 545 19.93 -15.38 -13.73
C ILE A 545 21.01 -14.92 -14.72
N LEU A 546 20.94 -15.42 -15.94
CA LEU A 546 21.73 -14.94 -17.06
C LEU A 546 20.91 -13.87 -17.78
N ASP A 547 21.39 -12.63 -17.70
CA ASP A 547 20.74 -11.46 -18.28
C ASP A 547 21.52 -10.97 -19.52
N ILE A 548 20.82 -10.84 -20.65
CA ILE A 548 21.38 -10.24 -21.87
C ILE A 548 21.12 -8.74 -21.82
N HIS A 549 22.13 -7.99 -21.40
CA HIS A 549 21.99 -6.62 -20.92
C HIS A 549 21.96 -5.58 -22.06
N ASN A 550 20.98 -5.68 -22.97
CA ASN A 550 21.10 -5.14 -24.33
C ASN A 550 19.93 -4.31 -24.86
N TYR A 551 18.90 -3.99 -24.07
CA TYR A 551 17.85 -3.03 -24.45
C TYR A 551 17.12 -3.37 -25.77
N ALA A 552 16.97 -4.67 -26.04
CA ALA A 552 16.48 -5.30 -27.28
C ALA A 552 17.27 -4.94 -28.56
N ARG A 553 18.56 -4.59 -28.41
CA ARG A 553 19.43 -4.10 -29.49
C ARG A 553 20.75 -4.84 -29.60
N TRP A 554 21.27 -4.91 -30.82
CA TRP A 554 22.69 -5.17 -31.09
C TRP A 554 23.31 -3.87 -31.62
N TYR A 555 24.19 -3.27 -30.81
CA TYR A 555 24.56 -1.85 -30.92
C TYR A 555 23.30 -0.96 -30.93
N CYS A 556 23.06 -0.23 -32.02
CA CYS A 556 21.88 0.61 -32.20
C CYS A 556 20.75 -0.07 -33.00
N ALA A 557 20.89 -1.33 -33.42
CA ALA A 557 19.88 -1.99 -34.24
C ALA A 557 18.93 -2.81 -33.37
N VAL A 558 17.65 -2.41 -33.32
CA VAL A 558 16.57 -3.18 -32.66
C VAL A 558 16.38 -4.51 -33.38
N ILE A 559 16.19 -5.59 -32.62
CA ILE A 559 15.95 -6.92 -33.18
C ILE A 559 14.64 -6.92 -33.97
N ASP A 560 14.72 -7.29 -35.26
CA ASP A 560 13.59 -7.44 -36.20
C ASP A 560 12.75 -6.17 -36.46
N GLN A 561 13.29 -5.00 -36.12
CA GLN A 561 12.60 -3.71 -36.26
C GLN A 561 13.52 -2.63 -36.84
N PRO A 562 12.98 -1.67 -37.62
CA PRO A 562 13.75 -0.51 -38.04
C PRO A 562 14.00 0.40 -36.83
N GLU A 563 15.27 0.64 -36.50
CA GLU A 563 15.62 1.70 -35.57
C GLU A 563 15.29 3.08 -36.19
N VAL A 564 14.58 3.91 -35.42
CA VAL A 564 14.09 5.23 -35.83
C VAL A 564 14.70 6.37 -34.99
N SER A 565 15.31 6.06 -33.84
CA SER A 565 15.84 7.03 -32.89
C SER A 565 17.35 7.23 -32.99
N PHE A 566 18.10 6.23 -33.48
CA PHE A 566 19.57 6.25 -33.52
C PHE A 566 20.12 6.07 -34.94
N LEU A 567 21.36 6.53 -35.18
CA LEU A 567 22.04 6.42 -36.47
C LEU A 567 22.38 4.96 -36.80
N ASN A 568 21.43 4.22 -37.40
CA ASN A 568 21.65 2.83 -37.78
C ASN A 568 22.76 2.71 -38.85
N PRO A 569 23.88 2.02 -38.56
CA PRO A 569 25.01 1.90 -39.49
C PRO A 569 24.80 0.81 -40.57
N ASN A 570 23.56 0.64 -41.07
CA ASN A 570 23.12 -0.45 -41.96
C ASN A 570 23.32 -1.86 -41.37
N ILE A 571 23.06 -2.05 -40.07
CA ILE A 571 23.06 -3.38 -39.45
C ILE A 571 21.61 -3.88 -39.33
N THR A 572 21.35 -5.07 -39.89
CA THR A 572 20.08 -5.77 -39.74
C THR A 572 20.25 -6.90 -38.72
N VAL A 573 19.39 -6.90 -37.71
CA VAL A 573 19.33 -7.91 -36.65
C VAL A 573 17.97 -8.57 -36.76
N THR A 574 17.91 -9.90 -36.77
CA THR A 574 16.68 -10.67 -36.97
C THR A 574 16.36 -11.51 -35.74
N ASN A 575 15.12 -12.01 -35.67
CA ASN A 575 14.74 -12.98 -34.65
C ASN A 575 15.65 -14.22 -34.65
N ASP A 576 16.10 -14.67 -35.83
CA ASP A 576 17.00 -15.82 -35.98
C ASP A 576 18.36 -15.60 -35.29
N HIS A 577 18.93 -14.38 -35.36
CA HIS A 577 20.18 -14.09 -34.65
C HIS A 577 20.04 -14.15 -33.13
N PHE A 578 18.88 -13.72 -32.61
CA PHE A 578 18.60 -13.75 -31.17
C PHE A 578 18.24 -15.18 -30.69
N ALA A 579 17.51 -15.94 -31.51
CA ALA A 579 17.25 -17.35 -31.30
C ALA A 579 18.54 -18.20 -31.32
N ASP A 580 19.49 -17.87 -32.19
CA ASP A 580 20.82 -18.51 -32.26
C ASP A 580 21.64 -18.31 -30.96
N LEU A 581 21.69 -17.08 -30.43
CA LEU A 581 22.30 -16.78 -29.13
C LEU A 581 21.69 -17.67 -28.04
N TRP A 582 20.36 -17.65 -27.94
CA TRP A 582 19.65 -18.39 -26.88
C TRP A 582 19.72 -19.91 -27.05
N THR A 583 19.83 -20.42 -28.27
CA THR A 583 20.13 -21.84 -28.54
C THR A 583 21.49 -22.22 -27.96
N LYS A 584 22.54 -21.41 -28.21
CA LYS A 584 23.91 -21.68 -27.75
C LYS A 584 24.06 -21.57 -26.23
N LEU A 585 23.43 -20.57 -25.61
CA LEU A 585 23.37 -20.46 -24.15
C LEU A 585 22.59 -21.62 -23.52
N SER A 586 21.48 -22.03 -24.13
CA SER A 586 20.71 -23.21 -23.69
C SER A 586 21.55 -24.49 -23.76
N GLU A 587 22.28 -24.69 -24.86
CA GLU A 587 23.16 -25.85 -25.01
C GLU A 587 24.26 -25.91 -23.94
N ARG A 588 24.86 -24.76 -23.58
CA ARG A 588 25.86 -24.67 -22.51
C ARG A 588 25.29 -25.00 -21.12
N TYR A 589 24.09 -24.52 -20.81
CA TYR A 589 23.53 -24.57 -19.45
C TYR A 589 22.40 -25.59 -19.22
N LYS A 590 21.95 -26.35 -20.24
CA LYS A 590 20.82 -27.30 -20.14
C LYS A 590 20.90 -28.31 -19.00
N SER A 591 22.11 -28.71 -18.59
CA SER A 591 22.35 -29.62 -17.47
C SER A 591 22.08 -29.02 -16.09
N ASN A 592 22.08 -27.68 -15.96
CA ASN A 592 21.94 -26.96 -14.70
C ASN A 592 20.55 -26.29 -14.60
N PRO A 593 19.57 -26.88 -13.89
CA PRO A 593 18.22 -26.32 -13.75
C PRO A 593 18.14 -25.13 -12.76
N LYS A 594 19.25 -24.78 -12.09
CA LYS A 594 19.34 -23.58 -11.23
C LYS A 594 19.71 -22.31 -12.02
N VAL A 595 19.96 -22.43 -13.32
CA VAL A 595 20.13 -21.29 -14.23
C VAL A 595 18.76 -20.81 -14.72
N ILE A 596 18.55 -19.50 -14.68
CA ILE A 596 17.37 -18.80 -15.22
C ILE A 596 17.84 -17.96 -16.41
N PHE A 597 17.05 -17.93 -17.49
CA PHE A 597 17.35 -17.18 -18.69
C PHE A 597 16.47 -15.91 -18.75
N GLN A 598 17.05 -14.73 -18.50
CA GLN A 598 16.38 -13.45 -18.73
C GLN A 598 16.70 -12.99 -20.14
N LEU A 599 15.66 -12.97 -20.98
CA LEU A 599 15.84 -12.86 -22.43
C LEU A 599 16.54 -11.56 -22.83
N MET A 600 16.21 -10.45 -22.16
CA MET A 600 16.72 -9.12 -22.50
C MET A 600 16.49 -8.10 -21.38
N ASN A 601 17.53 -7.41 -20.94
CA ASN A 601 17.39 -6.22 -20.08
C ASN A 601 16.61 -5.11 -20.78
N GLU A 602 15.64 -4.53 -20.07
CA GLU A 602 14.99 -3.23 -20.37
C GLU A 602 14.71 -2.91 -21.86
N PRO A 603 13.93 -3.71 -22.60
CA PRO A 603 13.47 -3.32 -23.93
C PRO A 603 12.75 -1.94 -23.91
N HIS A 604 13.06 -1.06 -24.86
CA HIS A 604 12.44 0.27 -24.99
C HIS A 604 12.45 0.78 -26.43
N ASP A 605 11.65 1.81 -26.72
CA ASP A 605 11.53 2.47 -28.04
C ASP A 605 11.33 1.46 -29.19
N LEU A 606 10.35 0.57 -29.04
CA LEU A 606 10.04 -0.49 -30.00
C LEU A 606 8.55 -0.83 -30.06
N ASP A 607 8.14 -1.53 -31.13
CA ASP A 607 6.82 -2.14 -31.28
C ASP A 607 6.72 -3.41 -30.41
N ILE A 608 5.80 -3.38 -29.43
CA ILE A 608 5.61 -4.47 -28.46
C ILE A 608 5.07 -5.76 -29.10
N ALA A 609 4.31 -5.68 -30.20
CA ALA A 609 3.80 -6.88 -30.88
C ALA A 609 4.90 -7.58 -31.68
N LYS A 610 5.82 -6.81 -32.29
CA LYS A 610 7.04 -7.38 -32.89
C LYS A 610 7.99 -7.94 -31.84
N TRP A 611 8.18 -7.24 -30.73
CA TRP A 611 8.99 -7.75 -29.61
C TRP A 611 8.39 -9.04 -29.02
N ALA A 612 7.07 -9.18 -28.95
CA ALA A 612 6.43 -10.43 -28.57
C ALA A 612 6.79 -11.59 -29.53
N ALA A 613 6.83 -11.35 -30.84
CA ALA A 613 7.30 -12.34 -31.82
C ALA A 613 8.79 -12.71 -31.62
N THR A 614 9.65 -11.74 -31.30
CA THR A 614 11.06 -11.97 -30.95
C THR A 614 11.21 -12.85 -29.71
N ASN A 615 10.46 -12.56 -28.63
CA ASN A 615 10.44 -13.40 -27.42
C ASN A 615 9.94 -14.81 -27.74
N GLN A 616 8.87 -14.93 -28.52
CA GLN A 616 8.30 -16.23 -28.90
C GLN A 616 9.30 -17.09 -29.69
N ALA A 617 10.06 -16.49 -30.61
CA ALA A 617 11.12 -17.17 -31.35
C ALA A 617 12.25 -17.66 -30.43
N ALA A 618 12.72 -16.81 -29.50
CA ALA A 618 13.74 -17.18 -28.52
C ALA A 618 13.28 -18.31 -27.59
N ILE A 619 12.04 -18.25 -27.07
CA ILE A 619 11.46 -19.30 -26.21
C ILE A 619 11.41 -20.64 -26.94
N LEU A 620 10.93 -20.68 -28.19
CA LEU A 620 10.87 -21.93 -28.96
C LEU A 620 12.28 -22.48 -29.26
N ALA A 621 13.25 -21.61 -29.53
CA ALA A 621 14.65 -22.00 -29.70
C ALA A 621 15.26 -22.60 -28.42
N ILE A 622 14.97 -22.01 -27.25
CA ILE A 622 15.34 -22.57 -25.94
C ILE A 622 14.69 -23.94 -25.72
N ARG A 623 13.38 -24.07 -26.00
CA ARG A 623 12.64 -25.33 -25.77
C ARG A 623 13.00 -26.46 -26.73
N ASN A 624 13.52 -26.16 -27.92
CA ASN A 624 14.15 -27.17 -28.78
C ASN A 624 15.41 -27.80 -28.15
N VAL A 625 16.03 -27.14 -27.15
CA VAL A 625 17.21 -27.63 -26.42
C VAL A 625 16.86 -28.15 -25.02
N THR A 626 15.97 -27.47 -24.28
CA THR A 626 15.69 -27.78 -22.87
C THR A 626 14.37 -27.21 -22.33
N GLU A 627 13.64 -28.05 -21.60
CA GLU A 627 12.40 -27.71 -20.88
C GLU A 627 12.65 -27.24 -19.44
N LYS A 628 13.86 -27.45 -18.89
CA LYS A 628 14.13 -27.33 -17.44
C LYS A 628 14.26 -25.89 -16.95
N GLN A 629 14.88 -25.02 -17.74
CA GLN A 629 15.24 -23.67 -17.33
C GLN A 629 14.01 -22.77 -17.29
N LYS A 630 13.96 -21.89 -16.28
CA LYS A 630 13.00 -20.79 -16.22
C LYS A 630 13.40 -19.71 -17.21
N ILE A 631 12.40 -19.13 -17.90
CA ILE A 631 12.62 -18.03 -18.85
C ILE A 631 11.92 -16.78 -18.30
N LEU A 632 12.66 -15.69 -18.14
CA LEU A 632 12.17 -14.37 -17.75
C LEU A 632 11.92 -13.53 -19.01
N VAL A 633 10.68 -13.07 -19.19
CA VAL A 633 10.21 -12.31 -20.36
C VAL A 633 9.92 -10.87 -19.98
N SER A 634 10.69 -9.95 -20.58
CA SER A 634 10.71 -8.53 -20.25
C SER A 634 9.84 -7.72 -21.21
N GLY A 635 9.07 -6.78 -20.64
CA GLY A 635 8.22 -5.86 -21.40
C GLY A 635 8.98 -4.75 -22.13
N THR A 636 8.24 -3.81 -22.72
CA THR A 636 8.79 -2.52 -23.19
C THR A 636 8.75 -1.48 -22.05
N GLN A 637 9.12 -0.23 -22.34
CA GLN A 637 9.27 0.86 -21.35
C GLN A 637 10.23 0.49 -20.22
N PHE A 638 11.42 -0.03 -20.57
CA PHE A 638 12.46 -0.43 -19.62
C PHE A 638 11.96 -1.46 -18.59
N ALA A 639 11.09 -2.38 -19.03
CA ALA A 639 10.41 -3.37 -18.18
C ALA A 639 9.69 -2.79 -16.93
N ARG A 640 9.38 -1.49 -16.90
CA ARG A 640 8.82 -0.78 -15.74
C ARG A 640 7.47 -1.36 -15.32
N LEU A 641 7.37 -1.84 -14.08
CA LEU A 641 6.15 -2.48 -13.56
C LEU A 641 4.93 -1.55 -13.60
N VAL A 642 5.08 -0.29 -13.19
CA VAL A 642 4.00 0.71 -13.22
C VAL A 642 3.41 0.98 -14.61
N ASP A 643 4.17 0.72 -15.67
CA ASP A 643 3.79 0.94 -17.07
C ASP A 643 3.37 -0.35 -17.79
N TRP A 644 3.59 -1.51 -17.18
CA TRP A 644 3.44 -2.81 -17.84
C TRP A 644 2.02 -3.06 -18.35
N GLU A 645 0.98 -2.75 -17.56
CA GLU A 645 -0.43 -2.96 -17.95
C GLU A 645 -0.82 -2.12 -19.19
N ALA A 646 -0.26 -0.93 -19.35
CA ALA A 646 -0.56 -0.03 -20.46
C ALA A 646 0.26 -0.32 -21.73
N PHE A 647 1.56 -0.62 -21.58
CA PHE A 647 2.50 -0.66 -22.71
C PHE A 647 3.01 -2.06 -23.06
N SER A 648 3.04 -3.01 -22.11
CA SER A 648 3.64 -4.33 -22.29
C SER A 648 2.61 -5.46 -22.37
N GLN A 649 1.62 -5.45 -21.48
CA GLN A 649 0.54 -6.44 -21.42
C GLN A 649 -0.20 -6.65 -22.76
N PRO A 650 -0.44 -5.62 -23.61
CA PRO A 650 -1.11 -5.82 -24.89
C PRO A 650 -0.36 -6.70 -25.90
N GLY A 651 0.96 -6.89 -25.75
CA GLY A 651 1.76 -7.75 -26.63
C GLY A 651 2.33 -9.00 -25.96
N ILE A 652 2.76 -8.91 -24.69
CA ILE A 652 3.37 -10.06 -23.98
C ILE A 652 2.51 -10.63 -22.84
N GLY A 653 1.33 -10.07 -22.57
CA GLY A 653 0.47 -10.48 -21.45
C GLY A 653 -0.04 -11.94 -21.50
N PRO A 654 -0.72 -12.40 -20.43
CA PRO A 654 -1.09 -13.80 -20.26
C PRO A 654 -1.81 -14.40 -21.48
N GLY A 655 -1.27 -15.51 -21.98
CA GLY A 655 -1.79 -16.24 -23.15
C GLY A 655 -1.33 -15.71 -24.52
N LEU A 656 -0.58 -14.60 -24.59
CA LEU A 656 -0.01 -14.08 -25.85
C LEU A 656 1.34 -14.73 -26.18
N ILE A 657 2.16 -14.99 -25.15
CA ILE A 657 3.40 -15.78 -25.25
C ILE A 657 3.11 -17.22 -24.83
N GLN A 658 3.58 -18.19 -25.62
CA GLN A 658 3.42 -19.61 -25.38
C GLN A 658 4.78 -20.27 -25.10
N ASP A 659 4.91 -20.85 -23.91
CA ASP A 659 6.03 -21.73 -23.56
C ASP A 659 5.54 -23.18 -23.51
N PRO A 660 6.01 -24.08 -24.41
CA PRO A 660 5.71 -25.51 -24.38
C PRO A 660 5.97 -26.18 -23.01
N ALA A 661 6.92 -25.69 -22.22
CA ALA A 661 7.24 -26.23 -20.89
C ALA A 661 6.45 -25.56 -19.75
N ASN A 662 5.64 -24.53 -20.04
CA ASN A 662 4.90 -23.70 -19.08
C ASN A 662 5.75 -23.24 -17.88
N ASN A 663 6.97 -22.76 -18.15
CA ASN A 663 7.99 -22.44 -17.15
C ASN A 663 8.58 -21.02 -17.41
N THR A 664 7.73 -20.12 -17.90
CA THR A 664 8.01 -18.69 -18.09
C THR A 664 7.58 -17.87 -16.87
N LEU A 665 8.39 -16.86 -16.55
CA LEU A 665 8.12 -15.82 -15.56
C LEU A 665 8.05 -14.45 -16.27
N TYR A 666 7.24 -13.55 -15.75
CA TYR A 666 7.29 -12.15 -16.16
C TYR A 666 8.40 -11.40 -15.44
N ASP A 667 9.20 -10.66 -16.21
CA ASP A 667 10.26 -9.83 -15.71
C ASP A 667 9.79 -8.37 -15.54
N PHE A 668 10.15 -7.78 -14.41
CA PHE A 668 9.76 -6.43 -14.00
C PHE A 668 10.93 -5.68 -13.39
N HIS A 669 11.03 -4.41 -13.76
CA HIS A 669 11.95 -3.45 -13.15
C HIS A 669 11.13 -2.37 -12.43
N GLN A 670 11.63 -1.84 -11.31
CA GLN A 670 11.00 -0.69 -10.64
C GLN A 670 11.99 0.16 -9.84
N TYR A 671 12.26 1.36 -10.34
CA TYR A 671 12.86 2.45 -9.57
C TYR A 671 11.78 3.42 -9.07
N PHE A 672 12.09 4.24 -8.07
CA PHE A 672 11.09 5.02 -7.33
C PHE A 672 11.14 6.53 -7.54
N ASP A 673 11.90 7.04 -8.52
CA ASP A 673 11.82 8.44 -8.96
C ASP A 673 11.03 8.59 -10.29
N ASP A 674 10.70 9.84 -10.63
CA ASP A 674 9.99 10.22 -11.86
C ASP A 674 10.68 9.76 -13.16
N ILE A 675 11.98 9.41 -13.12
CA ILE A 675 12.81 9.18 -14.32
C ILE A 675 13.61 7.87 -14.28
N ALA A 676 13.07 6.84 -13.64
CA ALA A 676 13.62 5.47 -13.61
C ALA A 676 15.03 5.35 -12.99
N GLY A 677 15.20 5.93 -11.80
CA GLY A 677 16.36 5.72 -10.92
C GLY A 677 17.50 6.72 -11.09
N ALA A 678 17.40 7.64 -12.06
CA ALA A 678 18.49 8.54 -12.42
C ALA A 678 18.77 9.69 -11.42
N TYR A 679 18.02 9.82 -10.32
CA TYR A 679 18.35 10.70 -9.19
C TYR A 679 18.57 9.96 -7.86
N GLY A 680 18.39 8.64 -7.80
CA GLY A 680 18.47 7.87 -6.55
C GLY A 680 17.47 8.32 -5.46
N LEU A 681 16.42 9.07 -5.84
CA LEU A 681 15.35 9.46 -4.94
C LEU A 681 14.21 8.43 -5.00
N CYS A 682 13.35 8.44 -3.98
CA CYS A 682 12.22 7.51 -3.91
C CYS A 682 10.95 8.23 -3.47
N GLU A 683 9.94 8.25 -4.31
CA GLU A 683 8.59 8.64 -3.93
C GLU A 683 7.97 7.64 -2.93
N PRO A 684 6.94 8.06 -2.15
CA PRO A 684 6.27 7.17 -1.20
C PRO A 684 5.61 5.95 -1.87
N TRP A 685 5.74 4.78 -1.24
CA TRP A 685 5.12 3.51 -1.69
C TRP A 685 3.63 3.60 -2.07
N SER A 686 2.87 4.51 -1.46
CA SER A 686 1.45 4.75 -1.77
C SER A 686 1.18 5.14 -3.23
N GLY A 687 2.16 5.70 -3.94
CA GLY A 687 2.08 5.95 -5.39
C GLY A 687 2.13 4.67 -6.23
N PHE A 688 2.87 3.65 -5.77
CA PHE A 688 3.16 2.43 -6.54
C PHE A 688 2.21 1.28 -6.23
N VAL A 689 1.76 1.15 -4.96
CA VAL A 689 1.03 -0.03 -4.46
C VAL A 689 -0.15 -0.47 -5.34
N LYS A 690 -0.96 0.46 -5.85
CA LYS A 690 -2.12 0.13 -6.70
C LYS A 690 -1.73 -0.53 -8.04
N ARG A 691 -0.56 -0.20 -8.59
CA ARG A 691 -0.04 -0.79 -9.83
C ARG A 691 0.51 -2.19 -9.57
N PHE A 692 1.28 -2.34 -8.49
CA PHE A 692 1.70 -3.64 -7.98
C PHE A 692 0.51 -4.57 -7.71
N GLU A 693 -0.55 -4.10 -7.05
CA GLU A 693 -1.79 -4.85 -6.85
C GLU A 693 -2.48 -5.25 -8.17
N SER A 694 -2.47 -4.37 -9.18
CA SER A 694 -3.06 -4.67 -10.50
C SER A 694 -2.30 -5.78 -11.22
N VAL A 695 -0.98 -5.63 -11.37
CA VAL A 695 -0.10 -6.62 -12.00
C VAL A 695 -0.18 -7.97 -11.25
N THR A 696 -0.09 -7.94 -9.92
CA THR A 696 -0.22 -9.14 -9.06
C THR A 696 -1.56 -9.85 -9.29
N ARG A 697 -2.67 -9.11 -9.44
CA ARG A 697 -4.00 -9.67 -9.75
C ARG A 697 -4.06 -10.29 -11.15
N VAL A 698 -3.42 -9.68 -12.14
CA VAL A 698 -3.32 -10.21 -13.51
C VAL A 698 -2.52 -11.51 -13.54
N LEU A 699 -1.36 -11.56 -12.88
CA LEU A 699 -0.53 -12.76 -12.75
C LEU A 699 -1.32 -13.90 -12.08
N ARG A 700 -1.87 -13.64 -10.89
CA ARG A 700 -2.61 -14.60 -10.06
C ARG A 700 -3.83 -15.18 -10.78
N ARG A 701 -4.62 -14.33 -11.44
CA ARG A 701 -5.84 -14.75 -12.17
C ARG A 701 -5.55 -15.70 -13.33
N ASN A 702 -4.37 -15.60 -13.93
CA ASN A 702 -4.00 -16.36 -15.12
C ASN A 702 -2.97 -17.48 -14.83
N GLY A 703 -2.61 -17.72 -13.57
CA GLY A 703 -1.67 -18.77 -13.18
C GLY A 703 -0.21 -18.49 -13.55
N PHE A 704 0.16 -17.23 -13.77
CA PHE A 704 1.54 -16.82 -14.04
C PHE A 704 2.23 -16.31 -12.78
N GLN A 705 3.56 -16.35 -12.79
CA GLN A 705 4.41 -15.76 -11.76
C GLN A 705 5.28 -14.64 -12.36
N GLY A 706 5.73 -13.71 -11.51
CA GLY A 706 6.62 -12.62 -11.86
C GLY A 706 7.85 -12.55 -10.95
N MET A 707 8.87 -11.80 -11.37
CA MET A 707 10.07 -11.49 -10.59
C MET A 707 10.42 -10.02 -10.79
N VAL A 708 10.87 -9.34 -9.73
CA VAL A 708 11.41 -7.97 -9.84
C VAL A 708 12.93 -8.06 -9.95
N THR A 709 13.48 -8.06 -11.18
CA THR A 709 14.92 -8.29 -11.40
C THR A 709 15.79 -7.04 -11.30
N GLU A 710 15.17 -5.85 -11.27
CA GLU A 710 15.82 -4.62 -10.86
C GLU A 710 14.90 -3.73 -10.03
N PHE A 711 15.46 -3.20 -8.94
CA PHE A 711 14.93 -2.07 -8.21
C PHE A 711 16.06 -1.44 -7.40
N GLY A 712 15.95 -0.15 -7.11
CA GLY A 712 16.99 0.57 -6.36
C GLY A 712 16.49 1.90 -5.84
N GLY A 713 17.27 2.45 -4.90
CA GLY A 713 17.07 3.75 -4.29
C GLY A 713 18.35 4.18 -3.59
N GLY A 714 18.55 5.49 -3.43
CA GLY A 714 19.74 6.04 -2.81
C GLY A 714 19.75 5.92 -1.29
N PRO A 715 20.83 6.40 -0.63
CA PRO A 715 21.13 6.17 0.79
C PRO A 715 20.27 7.02 1.75
N PHE A 716 18.97 7.12 1.47
CA PHE A 716 18.00 7.95 2.19
C PHE A 716 16.97 7.09 2.94
N PRO A 717 16.53 7.47 4.16
CA PRO A 717 15.51 6.74 4.91
C PRO A 717 14.22 6.49 4.11
N GLN A 718 13.76 7.49 3.36
CA GLN A 718 12.59 7.39 2.49
C GLN A 718 12.73 6.29 1.41
N CYS A 719 13.94 6.08 0.88
CA CYS A 719 14.21 4.98 -0.05
C CYS A 719 14.21 3.62 0.66
N ALA A 720 14.78 3.54 1.86
CA ALA A 720 14.71 2.34 2.68
C ALA A 720 13.26 1.97 3.03
N ASP A 721 12.42 2.93 3.41
CA ASP A 721 11.00 2.72 3.74
C ASP A 721 10.18 2.27 2.53
N THR A 722 10.39 2.88 1.36
CA THR A 722 9.70 2.50 0.11
C THR A 722 10.14 1.10 -0.35
N ILE A 723 11.43 0.78 -0.31
CA ILE A 723 11.96 -0.55 -0.65
C ILE A 723 11.44 -1.60 0.35
N GLN A 724 11.50 -1.32 1.67
CA GLN A 724 10.94 -2.19 2.70
C GLN A 724 9.45 -2.47 2.48
N SER A 725 8.68 -1.46 2.04
CA SER A 725 7.26 -1.60 1.73
C SER A 725 7.00 -2.45 0.49
N MET A 726 7.83 -2.31 -0.56
CA MET A 726 7.78 -3.16 -1.76
C MET A 726 8.13 -4.61 -1.41
N LEU A 727 9.24 -4.86 -0.72
CA LEU A 727 9.68 -6.21 -0.36
C LEU A 727 8.65 -6.93 0.50
N ALA A 728 8.09 -6.24 1.50
CA ALA A 728 6.99 -6.78 2.30
C ALA A 728 5.72 -7.02 1.48
N PHE A 729 5.48 -6.29 0.39
CA PHE A 729 4.40 -6.56 -0.55
C PHE A 729 4.67 -7.83 -1.39
N LEU A 730 5.91 -8.04 -1.85
CA LEU A 730 6.30 -9.24 -2.59
C LEU A 730 6.17 -10.50 -1.71
N ASP A 731 6.64 -10.46 -0.46
CA ASP A 731 6.48 -11.56 0.51
C ASP A 731 5.01 -11.92 0.75
N ARG A 732 4.13 -10.92 0.96
CA ARG A 732 2.68 -11.15 1.12
C ARG A 732 1.99 -11.70 -0.14
N ASN A 733 2.68 -11.78 -1.27
CA ASN A 733 2.16 -12.22 -2.57
C ASN A 733 3.12 -13.21 -3.28
N SER A 734 3.90 -13.97 -2.52
CA SER A 734 4.92 -14.90 -3.03
C SER A 734 4.37 -16.15 -3.71
N ASP A 735 3.06 -16.36 -3.68
CA ASP A 735 2.36 -17.30 -4.56
C ASP A 735 2.56 -16.92 -6.04
N VAL A 736 2.64 -15.62 -6.34
CA VAL A 736 2.91 -15.09 -7.68
C VAL A 736 4.25 -14.39 -7.84
N TRP A 737 4.84 -13.84 -6.78
CA TRP A 737 6.18 -13.24 -6.84
C TRP A 737 7.25 -14.28 -6.50
N TYR A 738 7.95 -14.75 -7.53
CA TYR A 738 8.95 -15.80 -7.41
C TYR A 738 10.21 -15.33 -6.65
N GLY A 739 10.56 -14.05 -6.77
CA GLY A 739 11.73 -13.47 -6.10
C GLY A 739 12.03 -12.04 -6.54
N TRP A 740 13.18 -11.53 -6.09
CA TRP A 740 13.69 -10.21 -6.46
C TRP A 740 15.23 -10.16 -6.48
N THR A 741 15.79 -9.31 -7.33
CA THR A 741 17.22 -8.94 -7.30
C THR A 741 17.38 -7.42 -7.25
N ALA A 742 18.08 -6.92 -6.24
CA ALA A 742 18.30 -5.49 -6.07
C ALA A 742 19.39 -5.00 -7.02
N TRP A 743 19.13 -3.87 -7.68
CA TRP A 743 20.15 -3.15 -8.43
C TRP A 743 21.02 -2.32 -7.49
N GLY A 744 22.33 -2.43 -7.70
CA GLY A 744 23.28 -1.44 -7.24
C GLY A 744 24.27 -1.15 -8.35
N SER A 745 24.63 0.12 -8.53
CA SER A 745 25.86 0.43 -9.28
C SER A 745 27.07 -0.11 -8.51
N PHE A 746 28.16 -0.43 -9.21
CA PHE A 746 29.47 -0.74 -8.59
C PHE A 746 30.37 0.49 -8.45
N ASN A 747 29.92 1.65 -8.93
CA ASN A 747 30.63 2.91 -8.77
C ASN A 747 30.14 3.61 -7.51
N GLU A 748 31.03 3.86 -6.54
CA GLU A 748 30.71 4.57 -5.28
C GLU A 748 30.22 6.02 -5.51
N VAL A 749 30.43 6.56 -6.71
CA VAL A 749 29.94 7.88 -7.16
C VAL A 749 28.49 7.84 -7.65
N SER A 750 27.88 6.66 -7.78
CA SER A 750 26.47 6.53 -8.17
C SER A 750 25.53 6.68 -6.98
N ASP A 751 24.45 7.44 -7.17
CA ASP A 751 23.38 7.56 -6.17
C ASP A 751 22.68 6.23 -5.86
N LEU A 752 22.84 5.20 -6.72
CA LEU A 752 22.32 3.83 -6.54
C LEU A 752 23.41 2.82 -6.12
N TYR A 753 24.52 3.23 -5.50
CA TYR A 753 25.54 2.28 -5.01
C TYR A 753 25.00 1.37 -3.88
N LEU A 754 25.34 0.08 -3.90
CA LEU A 754 25.06 -0.85 -2.81
C LEU A 754 26.35 -1.25 -2.10
N SER A 755 26.43 -1.02 -0.79
CA SER A 755 27.65 -1.27 -0.01
C SER A 755 27.45 -2.26 1.14
N LEU A 756 28.40 -3.20 1.30
CA LEU A 756 28.48 -4.11 2.44
C LEU A 756 29.26 -3.54 3.63
N ASP A 757 30.01 -2.43 3.45
CA ASP A 757 30.72 -1.77 4.55
C ASP A 757 29.73 -1.09 5.49
N LYS A 758 29.73 -1.50 6.76
CA LYS A 758 28.84 -0.96 7.80
C LYS A 758 29.04 0.53 8.09
N ASN A 759 30.16 1.12 7.66
CA ASN A 759 30.43 2.55 7.81
C ASN A 759 29.97 3.40 6.60
N SER A 760 29.65 2.77 5.47
CA SER A 760 29.14 3.46 4.28
C SER A 760 27.69 3.91 4.46
N THR A 761 27.35 5.11 4.01
CA THR A 761 25.96 5.60 3.96
C THR A 761 25.07 4.72 3.09
N TYR A 762 25.62 4.14 2.03
CA TYR A 762 24.94 3.22 1.12
C TYR A 762 24.61 1.85 1.74
N ASN A 763 25.18 1.53 2.91
CA ASN A 763 24.82 0.32 3.64
C ASN A 763 23.41 0.36 4.25
N LEU A 764 22.75 1.53 4.29
CA LEU A 764 21.35 1.65 4.72
C LEU A 764 20.41 0.79 3.87
N ILE A 765 20.58 0.81 2.54
CA ILE A 765 19.76 0.01 1.62
C ILE A 765 20.13 -1.47 1.75
N THR A 766 21.41 -1.81 1.77
CA THR A 766 21.88 -3.19 2.02
C THR A 766 21.30 -3.79 3.31
N ARG A 767 21.32 -3.08 4.45
CA ARG A 767 20.70 -3.54 5.71
C ARG A 767 19.19 -3.66 5.63
N THR A 768 18.55 -2.94 4.71
CA THR A 768 17.11 -3.07 4.47
C THR A 768 16.83 -4.35 3.69
N LEU A 769 17.63 -4.64 2.65
CA LEU A 769 17.59 -5.91 1.90
C LEU A 769 17.88 -7.13 2.80
N GLU A 770 18.91 -7.05 3.68
CA GLU A 770 19.29 -8.11 4.63
C GLU A 770 18.13 -8.54 5.57
N LYS A 771 17.08 -7.73 5.76
CA LYS A 771 15.89 -8.12 6.55
C LYS A 771 14.96 -9.08 5.81
N PHE A 772 15.04 -9.11 4.48
CA PHE A 772 14.13 -9.81 3.57
C PHE A 772 14.80 -10.98 2.83
N VAL A 773 16.05 -11.34 3.15
CA VAL A 773 16.67 -12.58 2.66
C VAL A 773 16.08 -13.80 3.37
N PRO A 774 15.78 -14.90 2.67
CA PRO A 774 15.32 -16.16 3.27
C PRO A 774 16.28 -16.68 4.33
N LYS A 775 15.74 -17.25 5.40
CA LYS A 775 16.49 -17.85 6.52
C LYS A 775 16.47 -19.38 6.50
#